data_AF-A0A1I5K902-F1
#
_entry.id   AF-A0A1I5K902-F1
#
_cell.length_a   1.000
_cell.length_b   1.000
_cell.length_c   1.000
_cell.angle_alpha   90.00
_cell.angle_beta   90.00
_cell.angle_gamma   90.00
#
_symmetry.space_group_name_H-M   'P 1'
#
loop_
_entity.id
_entity.type
_entity.pdbx_description
1 polymer ?
#
loop_
_entity_poly.entity_id
_entity_poly.type
_entity_poly.pdbx_seq_one_letter_code
_entity_poly.pdbx_strand_id
1 'polypeptide(L)'
;MTDHHQDKASFLERLIFNNRPAVILLCLLTTIFLLYQATQVRPSTSFEKMIPLSHPFIEKMMEHRNDLANLGNTVRISVEAKEGDIFSKEYMETLRQIHDEVFYINGVDRSNLKSLWSPSVRWTEVTEEGFAGGEVIPQTYDGSAQSLEELRSNVLKSGQIGRLVANNFKSSIIDVPLLESYPDPNDQGKLIKLDYQKFSHELEEKIRDKYQQQDPNVQVHIVGFAKKVGDLIDGLIMVVGFFAIVLLITFVLLYWFSWCIRSTIGVLVTTLIAVVWQLGLMHLVGFGLDPYSMLVPFLIFAIGVSHGVQKINGIALQSSGAENSLMAARRTFRQLFLPGMIAILADAVGFIALLIIDIGVIHELAIGASIGVLVIVFTNLILLPVAISYLGISKKAIERSKRDEVTEKPMWRVLSKVAHPNVAPFMVVLGLLAGVSCFFYQKAHLQVGDLDQGAPELRPDSRYNLDNDFIIQNYSTSSDVLVVMVKTAPEKCSTYEALSAMDELMWKMENTKGVQSAISMVTVSKQLIKGMNEGNLKWETLSRNQDVLNNSIARADGLYNADCSLAPVLLFLEDHKAETLKRTVAAVQTFADEHNREGLEFLLASGNAGIEAATNDVISTSELLMLTLVYLWVAIMCLITFRSIPAMICIVLPLILTSILGNALMAWLGIGMKVATLPVIALGVGIGVDYGIYIYSRLESFLRAGLPLQEAYYQTLKSTGKAVLFTGLCLAIGVATWMFSAIKFQADMGLMLTFMFIVNMFGAMLLLPALARFLIKPEKLVGKKGGSLLAH
;
A
#
# COMPACT_ATOMS: atom_id res chain seq x y z
N MET A 1 31.00 -43.59 -25.93
CA MET A 1 30.63 -42.46 -25.07
C MET A 1 31.76 -42.28 -24.06
N THR A 2 32.80 -41.56 -24.44
CA THR A 2 34.05 -41.42 -23.70
C THR A 2 34.56 -39.99 -23.86
N ASP A 3 34.95 -39.37 -22.74
CA ASP A 3 35.78 -38.17 -22.60
C ASP A 3 35.30 -36.79 -23.08
N HIS A 4 34.11 -36.38 -22.65
CA HIS A 4 33.79 -34.95 -22.53
C HIS A 4 33.12 -34.67 -21.18
N HIS A 5 33.89 -34.33 -20.14
CA HIS A 5 33.48 -33.48 -19.00
C HIS A 5 34.64 -33.31 -17.99
N GLN A 6 35.68 -32.58 -18.38
CA GLN A 6 36.59 -31.94 -17.42
C GLN A 6 36.59 -30.43 -17.64
N ASP A 7 35.43 -29.80 -17.47
CA ASP A 7 35.43 -28.36 -17.24
C ASP A 7 36.07 -28.10 -15.87
N LYS A 8 37.21 -27.40 -15.87
CA LYS A 8 37.96 -27.04 -14.67
C LYS A 8 37.02 -26.31 -13.70
N ALA A 9 36.94 -26.80 -12.46
CA ALA A 9 36.15 -26.15 -11.41
C ALA A 9 36.52 -24.66 -11.29
N SER A 10 35.51 -23.78 -11.29
CA SER A 10 35.73 -22.32 -11.23
C SER A 10 36.41 -21.93 -9.92
N PHE A 11 37.11 -20.79 -9.90
CA PHE A 11 37.74 -20.29 -8.68
C PHE A 11 36.74 -20.18 -7.52
N LEU A 12 35.54 -19.68 -7.82
CA LEU A 12 34.46 -19.48 -6.85
C LEU A 12 33.90 -20.82 -6.33
N GLU A 13 33.77 -21.83 -7.19
CA GLU A 13 33.40 -23.20 -6.81
C GLU A 13 34.43 -23.80 -5.82
N ARG A 14 35.73 -23.64 -6.11
CA ARG A 14 36.80 -24.15 -5.25
C ARG A 14 36.84 -23.43 -3.91
N LEU A 15 36.72 -22.10 -3.91
CA LEU A 15 36.74 -21.28 -2.70
C LEU A 15 35.63 -21.70 -1.73
N ILE A 16 34.40 -21.88 -2.23
CA ILE A 16 33.24 -22.23 -1.43
C ILE A 16 33.26 -23.69 -0.98
N PHE A 17 33.41 -24.64 -1.92
CA PHE A 17 33.25 -26.07 -1.60
C PHE A 17 34.49 -26.71 -0.96
N ASN A 18 35.66 -26.07 -0.99
CA ASN A 18 36.82 -26.54 -0.22
C ASN A 18 36.81 -26.00 1.22
N ASN A 19 36.18 -24.84 1.46
CA ASN A 19 36.09 -24.19 2.76
C ASN A 19 34.68 -24.23 3.36
N ARG A 20 33.91 -25.30 3.12
CA ARG A 20 32.51 -25.43 3.56
C ARG A 20 32.28 -25.11 5.04
N PRO A 21 33.11 -25.57 6.01
CA PRO A 21 32.92 -25.22 7.42
C PRO A 21 33.03 -23.72 7.68
N ALA A 22 33.98 -23.04 7.02
CA ALA A 22 34.17 -21.60 7.16
C ALA A 22 32.97 -20.81 6.60
N VAL A 23 32.40 -21.25 5.47
CA VAL A 23 31.20 -20.64 4.89
C VAL A 23 30.00 -20.77 5.83
N ILE A 24 29.77 -21.96 6.41
CA ILE A 24 28.68 -22.18 7.38
C ILE A 24 28.90 -21.33 8.64
N LEU A 25 30.12 -21.30 9.18
CA LEU A 25 30.45 -20.52 10.37
C LEU A 25 30.23 -19.03 10.15
N LEU A 26 30.69 -18.48 9.01
CA LEU A 26 30.47 -17.08 8.65
C LEU A 26 28.97 -16.78 8.56
N CYS A 27 28.21 -17.61 7.85
CA CYS A 27 26.76 -17.43 7.73
C CYS A 27 26.06 -17.51 9.09
N LEU A 28 26.49 -18.43 9.97
CA LEU A 28 25.94 -18.56 11.32
C LEU A 28 26.18 -17.28 12.15
N LEU A 29 27.42 -16.77 12.16
CA LEU A 29 27.78 -15.54 12.88
C LEU A 29 27.00 -14.33 12.37
N THR A 30 26.91 -14.17 11.04
CA THR A 30 26.11 -13.12 10.42
C THR A 30 24.62 -13.27 10.76
N THR A 31 24.11 -14.50 10.78
CA THR A 31 22.70 -14.77 11.18
C THR A 31 22.44 -14.40 12.62
N ILE A 32 23.33 -14.74 13.56
CA ILE A 32 23.16 -14.38 14.97
C ILE A 32 23.13 -12.85 15.15
N PHE A 33 24.08 -12.14 14.51
CA PHE A 33 24.14 -10.69 14.56
C PHE A 33 22.90 -10.03 13.96
N LEU A 34 22.50 -10.43 12.75
CA LEU A 34 21.34 -9.85 12.08
C LEU A 34 20.02 -10.28 12.71
N LEU A 35 19.94 -11.45 13.35
CA LEU A 35 18.78 -11.85 14.14
C LEU A 35 18.58 -10.92 15.33
N TYR A 36 19.66 -10.59 16.05
CA TYR A 36 19.58 -9.60 17.13
C TYR A 36 19.08 -8.25 16.61
N GLN A 37 19.59 -7.76 15.47
CA GLN A 37 19.10 -6.52 14.88
C GLN A 37 17.65 -6.61 14.37
N ALA A 38 17.25 -7.75 13.83
CA ALA A 38 15.88 -8.00 13.38
C ALA A 38 14.88 -7.90 14.55
N THR A 39 15.25 -8.35 15.76
CA THR A 39 14.38 -8.21 16.95
C THR A 39 14.19 -6.77 17.42
N GLN A 40 15.02 -5.83 16.94
CA GLN A 40 14.91 -4.41 17.27
C GLN A 40 14.10 -3.60 16.25
N VAL A 41 13.63 -4.23 15.17
CA VAL A 41 12.78 -3.57 14.19
C VAL A 41 11.43 -3.23 14.84
N ARG A 42 11.06 -1.94 14.80
CA ARG A 42 9.78 -1.45 15.35
C ARG A 42 8.79 -1.16 14.24
N PRO A 43 7.48 -1.39 14.45
CA PRO A 43 6.45 -0.87 13.57
C PRO A 43 6.56 0.65 13.48
N SER A 44 6.58 1.20 12.28
CA SER A 44 6.59 2.64 12.04
C SER A 44 5.41 3.03 11.16
N THR A 45 4.35 3.57 11.76
CA THR A 45 3.21 4.13 11.03
C THR A 45 3.38 5.64 10.96
N SER A 46 4.20 6.12 10.01
CA SER A 46 4.26 7.55 9.70
C SER A 46 3.52 7.81 8.40
N PHE A 47 2.38 8.50 8.50
CA PHE A 47 1.62 8.95 7.34
C PHE A 47 2.41 9.95 6.49
N GLU A 48 3.30 10.74 7.11
CA GLU A 48 4.18 11.67 6.40
C GLU A 48 5.02 10.97 5.32
N LYS A 49 5.34 9.68 5.49
CA LYS A 49 6.10 8.90 4.50
C LYS A 49 5.28 8.59 3.23
N MET A 50 3.95 8.67 3.29
CA MET A 50 3.07 8.45 2.14
C MET A 50 2.90 9.72 1.30
N ILE A 51 3.29 10.87 1.83
CA ILE A 51 3.10 12.17 1.20
C ILE A 51 4.23 12.39 0.17
N PRO A 52 3.91 12.79 -1.08
CA PRO A 52 4.92 13.14 -2.07
C PRO A 52 5.52 14.52 -1.76
N LEU A 53 6.67 14.54 -1.09
CA LEU A 53 7.26 15.76 -0.54
C LEU A 53 7.69 16.78 -1.60
N SER A 54 8.04 16.36 -2.82
CA SER A 54 8.40 17.28 -3.92
C SER A 54 7.20 17.85 -4.69
N HIS A 55 5.98 17.39 -4.41
CA HIS A 55 4.81 17.89 -5.12
C HIS A 55 4.54 19.35 -4.70
N PRO A 56 4.27 20.29 -5.63
CA PRO A 56 4.11 21.71 -5.32
C PRO A 56 3.07 22.01 -4.22
N PHE A 57 1.97 21.26 -4.21
CA PHE A 57 0.93 21.36 -3.17
C PHE A 57 1.48 21.05 -1.78
N ILE A 58 2.31 20.00 -1.69
CA ILE A 58 2.90 19.55 -0.43
C ILE A 58 4.00 20.49 0.00
N GLU A 59 4.85 20.97 -0.90
CA GLU A 59 5.86 21.99 -0.58
C GLU A 59 5.20 23.23 0.03
N LYS A 60 4.09 23.71 -0.55
CA LYS A 60 3.33 24.85 -0.04
C LYS A 60 2.64 24.55 1.29
N MET A 61 2.08 23.35 1.46
CA MET A 61 1.53 22.92 2.75
C MET A 61 2.62 22.88 3.82
N MET A 62 3.83 22.40 3.51
CA MET A 62 4.93 22.28 4.46
C MET A 62 5.53 23.66 4.82
N GLU A 63 5.60 24.58 3.85
CA GLU A 63 5.96 25.99 4.07
C GLU A 63 5.02 26.64 5.10
N HIS A 64 3.73 26.29 5.05
CA HIS A 64 2.66 26.86 5.88
C HIS A 64 2.10 25.91 6.95
N ARG A 65 2.83 24.85 7.32
CA ARG A 65 2.33 23.83 8.27
C ARG A 65 1.95 24.41 9.63
N ASN A 66 2.75 25.35 10.13
CA ASN A 66 2.49 26.00 11.41
C ASN A 66 1.30 26.96 11.35
N ASP A 67 1.03 27.55 10.17
CA ASP A 67 -0.14 28.41 9.95
C ASP A 67 -1.46 27.60 9.95
N LEU A 68 -1.36 26.28 9.68
CA LEU A 68 -2.48 25.33 9.65
C LEU A 68 -2.59 24.45 10.90
N ALA A 69 -1.81 24.70 11.95
CA ALA A 69 -1.73 23.84 13.14
C ALA A 69 -3.08 23.62 13.85
N ASN A 70 -4.04 24.53 13.67
CA ASN A 70 -5.40 24.44 14.23
C ASN A 70 -6.29 23.36 13.56
N LEU A 71 -5.82 22.70 12.49
CA LEU A 71 -6.53 21.63 11.76
C LEU A 71 -5.99 20.23 12.10
N GLY A 72 -5.42 20.06 13.30
CA GLY A 72 -4.69 18.86 13.73
C GLY A 72 -5.47 17.54 13.79
N ASN A 73 -4.81 16.50 14.31
CA ASN A 73 -5.36 15.15 14.43
C ASN A 73 -6.60 15.13 15.34
N THR A 74 -7.77 14.83 14.77
CA THR A 74 -9.05 14.80 15.46
C THR A 74 -9.72 13.43 15.34
N VAL A 75 -10.42 13.03 16.39
CA VAL A 75 -11.30 11.87 16.44
C VAL A 75 -12.72 12.37 16.66
N ARG A 76 -13.67 11.81 15.91
CA ARG A 76 -15.10 12.13 16.06
C ARG A 76 -15.81 10.90 16.60
N ILE A 77 -16.50 11.07 17.71
CA ILE A 77 -17.32 10.04 18.34
C ILE A 77 -18.77 10.47 18.16
N SER A 78 -19.48 9.85 17.22
CA SER A 78 -20.91 10.07 17.04
C SER A 78 -21.69 9.09 17.91
N VAL A 79 -22.60 9.63 18.71
CA VAL A 79 -23.53 8.88 19.56
C VAL A 79 -24.89 8.96 18.88
N GLU A 80 -25.49 7.82 18.56
CA GLU A 80 -26.78 7.70 17.88
C GLU A 80 -27.85 7.18 18.85
N ALA A 81 -29.03 7.78 18.82
CA ALA A 81 -30.25 7.26 19.41
C ALA A 81 -30.99 6.36 18.42
N LYS A 82 -31.14 5.07 18.72
CA LYS A 82 -31.84 4.10 17.86
C LYS A 82 -33.33 4.40 17.79
N GLU A 83 -33.92 4.69 18.94
CA GLU A 83 -35.32 5.09 19.09
C GLU A 83 -35.42 6.55 19.54
N GLY A 84 -36.26 7.33 18.84
CA GLY A 84 -36.48 8.74 19.12
C GLY A 84 -35.43 9.67 18.50
N ASP A 85 -35.11 10.73 19.22
CA ASP A 85 -34.12 11.75 18.88
C ASP A 85 -33.14 11.95 20.06
N ILE A 86 -32.15 12.82 19.88
CA ILE A 86 -31.16 13.11 20.93
C ILE A 86 -31.76 13.86 22.14
N PHE A 87 -33.00 14.35 22.08
CA PHE A 87 -33.61 15.19 23.12
C PHE A 87 -34.36 14.35 24.15
N SER A 88 -33.72 13.27 24.63
CA SER A 88 -34.19 12.51 25.79
C SER A 88 -33.24 12.65 26.97
N LYS A 89 -33.78 12.52 28.18
CA LYS A 89 -33.00 12.64 29.42
C LYS A 89 -31.93 11.56 29.50
N GLU A 90 -32.31 10.33 29.15
CA GLU A 90 -31.45 9.16 29.14
C GLU A 90 -30.28 9.34 28.16
N TYR A 91 -30.57 9.76 26.92
CA TYR A 91 -29.53 10.01 25.92
C TYR A 91 -28.57 11.12 26.35
N MET A 92 -29.09 12.24 26.85
CA MET A 92 -28.25 13.38 27.25
C MET A 92 -27.33 13.03 28.43
N GLU A 93 -27.80 12.21 29.36
CA GLU A 93 -26.98 11.69 30.46
C GLU A 93 -25.91 10.71 29.95
N THR A 94 -26.25 9.82 29.02
CA THR A 94 -25.26 8.94 28.36
C THR A 94 -24.21 9.77 27.61
N LEU A 95 -24.61 10.80 26.86
CA LEU A 95 -23.70 11.70 26.17
C LEU A 95 -22.77 12.44 27.13
N ARG A 96 -23.28 12.87 28.29
CA ARG A 96 -22.49 13.52 29.36
C ARG A 96 -21.42 12.57 29.89
N GLN A 97 -21.80 11.33 30.20
CA GLN A 97 -20.87 10.32 30.70
C GLN A 97 -19.80 9.96 29.67
N ILE A 98 -20.15 9.87 28.38
CA ILE A 98 -19.18 9.67 27.31
C ILE A 98 -18.22 10.87 27.23
N HIS A 99 -18.73 12.11 27.25
CA HIS A 99 -17.91 13.32 27.23
C HIS A 99 -16.90 13.34 28.39
N ASP A 100 -17.36 13.07 29.61
CA ASP A 100 -16.53 13.03 30.81
C ASP A 100 -15.45 11.93 30.71
N GLU A 101 -15.82 10.73 30.26
CA GLU A 101 -14.87 9.63 30.09
C GLU A 101 -13.78 9.97 29.05
N VAL A 102 -14.17 10.55 27.91
CA VAL A 102 -13.24 10.96 26.84
C VAL A 102 -12.26 12.03 27.34
N PHE A 103 -12.73 12.97 28.16
CA PHE A 103 -11.89 14.03 28.73
C PHE A 103 -10.69 13.49 29.53
N TYR A 104 -10.84 12.32 30.14
CA TYR A 104 -9.78 11.66 30.93
C TYR A 104 -8.89 10.70 30.15
N ILE A 105 -9.18 10.43 28.88
CA ILE A 105 -8.31 9.60 28.04
C ILE A 105 -6.99 10.35 27.77
N ASN A 106 -5.88 9.61 27.87
CA ASN A 106 -4.55 10.19 27.65
C ASN A 106 -4.35 10.60 26.18
N GLY A 107 -3.73 11.76 25.96
CA GLY A 107 -3.49 12.31 24.63
C GLY A 107 -4.62 13.17 24.07
N VAL A 108 -5.78 13.25 24.74
CA VAL A 108 -6.86 14.19 24.36
C VAL A 108 -6.47 15.62 24.72
N ASP A 109 -6.61 16.54 23.77
CA ASP A 109 -6.54 17.97 24.05
C ASP A 109 -7.83 18.44 24.71
N ARG A 110 -7.81 18.40 26.04
CA ARG A 110 -8.91 18.79 26.91
C ARG A 110 -9.39 20.22 26.69
N SER A 111 -8.51 21.12 26.25
CA SER A 111 -8.87 22.53 26.08
C SER A 111 -9.73 22.77 24.84
N ASN A 112 -9.59 21.91 23.83
CA ASN A 112 -10.29 22.01 22.56
C ASN A 112 -11.37 20.94 22.34
N LEU A 113 -11.59 20.04 23.31
CA LEU A 113 -12.67 19.04 23.27
C LEU A 113 -14.05 19.70 23.17
N LYS A 114 -14.82 19.34 22.13
CA LYS A 114 -16.14 19.95 21.84
C LYS A 114 -17.25 18.90 21.78
N SER A 115 -18.34 19.15 22.51
CA SER A 115 -19.61 18.43 22.44
C SER A 115 -20.76 19.35 22.84
N LEU A 116 -22.00 18.89 22.77
CA LEU A 116 -23.14 19.65 23.30
C LEU A 116 -23.00 20.03 24.79
N TRP A 117 -22.24 19.24 25.56
CA TRP A 117 -21.92 19.50 26.96
C TRP A 117 -20.73 20.44 27.18
N SER A 118 -20.00 20.81 26.11
CA SER A 118 -18.85 21.71 26.23
C SER A 118 -19.32 23.16 26.41
N PRO A 119 -18.79 23.92 27.39
CA PRO A 119 -19.13 25.33 27.59
C PRO A 119 -18.76 26.26 26.41
N SER A 120 -17.86 25.79 25.55
CA SER A 120 -17.45 26.46 24.31
C SER A 120 -18.49 26.36 23.20
N VAL A 121 -19.45 25.43 23.29
CA VAL A 121 -20.54 25.27 22.34
C VAL A 121 -21.71 26.14 22.79
N ARG A 122 -21.86 27.26 22.09
CA ARG A 122 -22.80 28.33 22.45
C ARG A 122 -23.84 28.54 21.37
N TRP A 123 -24.99 29.06 21.78
CA TRP A 123 -25.99 29.59 20.87
C TRP A 123 -26.02 31.11 20.96
N THR A 124 -26.51 31.73 19.88
CA THR A 124 -26.69 33.17 19.82
C THR A 124 -27.94 33.45 19.02
N GLU A 125 -28.79 34.33 19.54
CA GLU A 125 -29.96 34.84 18.83
C GLU A 125 -30.00 36.35 18.90
N VAL A 126 -30.77 36.93 17.99
CA VAL A 126 -31.02 38.36 17.95
C VAL A 126 -32.43 38.60 18.48
N THR A 127 -32.53 39.43 19.51
CA THR A 127 -33.76 39.80 20.21
C THR A 127 -33.98 41.31 20.10
N GLU A 128 -35.16 41.81 20.51
CA GLU A 128 -35.45 43.25 20.57
C GLU A 128 -34.49 44.02 21.50
N GLU A 129 -33.92 43.34 22.50
CA GLU A 129 -32.97 43.92 23.46
C GLU A 129 -31.50 43.80 23.01
N GLY A 130 -31.24 43.14 21.86
CA GLY A 130 -29.91 42.90 21.31
C GLY A 130 -29.56 41.42 21.20
N PHE A 131 -28.28 41.08 21.35
CA PHE A 131 -27.83 39.68 21.30
C PHE A 131 -28.12 38.97 22.63
N ALA A 132 -28.89 37.89 22.57
CA ALA A 132 -28.97 36.92 23.64
C ALA A 132 -28.17 35.67 23.26
N GLY A 133 -27.57 35.02 24.24
CA GLY A 133 -26.79 33.81 23.99
C GLY A 133 -26.30 33.18 25.27
N GLY A 134 -25.97 31.90 25.17
CA GLY A 134 -25.58 31.09 26.30
C GLY A 134 -24.91 29.80 25.85
N GLU A 135 -24.59 28.95 26.82
CA GLU A 135 -24.20 27.57 26.56
C GLU A 135 -25.41 26.82 25.96
N VAL A 136 -25.16 25.87 25.04
CA VAL A 136 -26.25 25.08 24.46
C VAL A 136 -26.97 24.27 25.53
N ILE A 137 -26.22 23.64 26.44
CA ILE A 137 -26.73 23.07 27.68
C ILE A 137 -26.39 24.02 28.82
N PRO A 138 -27.36 24.75 29.40
CA PRO A 138 -27.10 25.67 30.51
C PRO A 138 -26.83 24.91 31.82
N GLN A 139 -26.14 25.56 32.76
CA GLN A 139 -25.87 25.02 34.10
C GLN A 139 -27.15 24.68 34.90
N THR A 140 -28.29 25.23 34.49
CA THR A 140 -29.62 24.98 35.08
C THR A 140 -30.32 23.75 34.51
N TYR A 141 -29.73 23.06 33.53
CA TYR A 141 -30.32 21.88 32.91
C TYR A 141 -30.52 20.74 33.94
N ASP A 142 -31.76 20.25 34.04
CA ASP A 142 -32.15 19.19 35.00
C ASP A 142 -32.73 17.93 34.31
N GLY A 143 -32.79 17.95 32.97
CA GLY A 143 -33.38 16.88 32.16
C GLY A 143 -34.91 16.80 32.24
N SER A 144 -35.59 17.83 32.77
CA SER A 144 -37.05 17.96 32.67
C SER A 144 -37.48 18.18 31.22
N ALA A 145 -38.76 17.94 30.92
CA ALA A 145 -39.31 18.19 29.59
C ALA A 145 -39.13 19.67 29.15
N GLN A 146 -39.16 20.61 30.10
CA GLN A 146 -38.92 22.02 29.82
C GLN A 146 -37.46 22.27 29.45
N SER A 147 -36.50 21.74 30.20
CA SER A 147 -35.07 21.89 29.88
C SER A 147 -34.67 21.19 28.58
N LEU A 148 -35.32 20.09 28.21
CA LEU A 148 -35.13 19.41 26.93
C LEU A 148 -35.65 20.24 25.76
N GLU A 149 -36.80 20.90 25.91
CA GLU A 149 -37.33 21.80 24.88
C GLU A 149 -36.46 23.06 24.74
N GLU A 150 -35.97 23.60 25.86
CA GLU A 150 -34.99 24.70 25.85
C GLU A 150 -33.69 24.28 25.15
N LEU A 151 -33.17 23.08 25.44
CA LEU A 151 -32.02 22.51 24.75
C LEU A 151 -32.26 22.40 23.24
N ARG A 152 -33.42 21.88 22.82
CA ARG A 152 -33.80 21.78 21.41
C ARG A 152 -33.80 23.14 20.72
N SER A 153 -34.38 24.16 21.36
CA SER A 153 -34.33 25.55 20.90
C SER A 153 -32.89 26.08 20.81
N ASN A 154 -32.05 25.83 21.81
CA ASN A 154 -30.65 26.28 21.84
C ASN A 154 -29.83 25.63 20.72
N VAL A 155 -30.01 24.33 20.48
CA VAL A 155 -29.36 23.60 19.38
C VAL A 155 -29.74 24.21 18.03
N LEU A 156 -31.02 24.51 17.77
CA LEU A 156 -31.47 25.16 16.53
C LEU A 156 -30.80 26.54 16.32
N LYS A 157 -30.54 27.28 17.40
CA LYS A 157 -29.89 28.62 17.38
C LYS A 157 -28.36 28.57 17.36
N SER A 158 -27.76 27.41 17.60
CA SER A 158 -26.30 27.25 17.79
C SER A 158 -25.48 27.15 16.50
N GLY A 159 -26.13 26.89 15.36
CA GLY A 159 -25.43 26.60 14.10
C GLY A 159 -24.64 25.28 14.11
N GLN A 160 -24.93 24.37 15.04
CA GLN A 160 -24.23 23.08 15.16
C GLN A 160 -24.89 21.93 14.39
N ILE A 161 -26.03 22.17 13.75
CA ILE A 161 -26.73 21.18 12.90
C ILE A 161 -25.89 20.92 11.65
N GLY A 162 -25.70 19.65 11.34
CA GLY A 162 -24.76 19.17 10.32
C GLY A 162 -23.31 19.09 10.79
N ARG A 163 -22.97 19.59 11.99
CA ARG A 163 -21.61 19.61 12.56
C ARG A 163 -21.46 18.73 13.80
N LEU A 164 -22.01 19.18 14.94
CA LEU A 164 -22.05 18.41 16.19
C LEU A 164 -23.39 17.70 16.37
N VAL A 165 -24.44 18.09 15.63
CA VAL A 165 -25.76 17.45 15.65
C VAL A 165 -26.11 17.01 14.24
N ALA A 166 -26.57 15.78 14.07
CA ALA A 166 -26.98 15.28 12.76
C ALA A 166 -28.19 16.06 12.21
N ASN A 167 -28.30 16.09 10.88
CA ASN A 167 -29.39 16.80 10.18
C ASN A 167 -30.80 16.26 10.52
N ASN A 168 -30.87 15.02 11.01
CA ASN A 168 -32.10 14.34 11.42
C ASN A 168 -32.34 14.35 12.94
N PHE A 169 -31.49 15.03 13.73
CA PHE A 169 -31.53 15.07 15.21
C PHE A 169 -31.44 13.70 15.90
N LYS A 170 -30.97 12.64 15.23
CA LYS A 170 -30.84 11.31 15.82
C LYS A 170 -29.48 11.02 16.44
N SER A 171 -28.48 11.84 16.16
CA SER A 171 -27.13 11.65 16.70
C SER A 171 -26.40 12.96 16.96
N SER A 172 -25.42 12.91 17.87
CA SER A 172 -24.52 14.02 18.17
C SER A 172 -23.06 13.58 18.22
N ILE A 173 -22.15 14.42 17.74
CA ILE A 173 -20.70 14.20 17.73
C ILE A 173 -20.04 14.84 18.95
N ILE A 174 -19.09 14.12 19.52
CA ILE A 174 -18.02 14.63 20.37
C ILE A 174 -16.78 14.73 19.49
N ASP A 175 -16.28 15.94 19.28
CA ASP A 175 -15.08 16.24 18.51
C ASP A 175 -13.87 16.29 19.46
N VAL A 176 -12.90 15.40 19.23
CA VAL A 176 -11.81 15.05 20.14
C VAL A 176 -10.46 15.35 19.47
N PRO A 177 -9.93 16.57 19.61
CA PRO A 177 -8.57 16.89 19.16
C PRO A 177 -7.54 16.15 20.01
N LEU A 178 -6.45 15.72 19.37
CA LEU A 178 -5.40 14.92 19.99
C LEU A 178 -4.06 15.65 19.99
N LEU A 179 -3.31 15.48 21.06
CA LEU A 179 -1.93 15.92 21.20
C LEU A 179 -0.99 14.85 20.64
N GLU A 180 -0.08 15.23 19.74
CA GLU A 180 0.93 14.29 19.21
C GLU A 180 1.87 13.75 20.29
N SER A 181 2.10 14.55 21.33
CA SER A 181 2.84 14.15 22.53
C SER A 181 2.25 14.81 23.77
N TYR A 182 2.28 14.10 24.89
CA TYR A 182 1.75 14.57 26.16
C TYR A 182 2.70 14.21 27.31
N PRO A 183 2.64 14.94 28.45
CA PRO A 183 3.48 14.65 29.61
C PRO A 183 3.25 13.23 30.13
N ASP A 184 4.32 12.49 30.42
CA ASP A 184 4.25 11.16 31.01
C ASP A 184 3.50 11.25 32.36
N PRO A 185 2.45 10.43 32.59
CA PRO A 185 1.74 10.40 33.85
C PRO A 185 2.63 10.17 35.08
N ASN A 186 3.78 9.52 34.90
CA ASN A 186 4.74 9.22 35.95
C ASN A 186 5.89 10.24 36.04
N ASP A 187 6.11 11.05 35.01
CA ASP A 187 7.17 12.05 34.92
C ASP A 187 6.76 13.21 34.01
N GLN A 188 6.18 14.26 34.59
CA GLN A 188 5.67 15.42 33.85
C GLN A 188 6.75 16.18 33.05
N GLY A 189 8.05 15.97 33.33
CA GLY A 189 9.14 16.58 32.58
C GLY A 189 9.43 15.88 31.25
N LYS A 190 8.87 14.70 31.02
CA LYS A 190 9.10 13.89 29.83
C LYS A 190 7.85 13.82 28.96
N LEU A 191 7.99 14.18 27.69
CA LEU A 191 6.91 14.01 26.70
C LEU A 191 6.97 12.59 26.13
N ILE A 192 5.83 11.91 26.14
CA ILE A 192 5.62 10.64 25.45
C ILE A 192 4.75 10.85 24.23
N LYS A 193 5.04 10.12 23.15
CA LYS A 193 4.22 10.13 21.93
C LYS A 193 2.93 9.35 22.16
N LEU A 194 1.84 9.79 21.55
CA LEU A 194 0.57 9.08 21.60
C LEU A 194 0.70 7.71 20.94
N ASP A 195 0.37 6.65 21.68
CA ASP A 195 0.24 5.30 21.16
C ASP A 195 -1.16 5.12 20.57
N TYR A 196 -1.25 5.13 19.23
CA TYR A 196 -2.51 5.03 18.52
C TYR A 196 -3.21 3.68 18.71
N GLN A 197 -2.46 2.58 18.89
CA GLN A 197 -3.08 1.27 19.11
C GLN A 197 -3.76 1.24 20.46
N LYS A 198 -3.02 1.63 21.51
CA LYS A 198 -3.58 1.69 22.86
C LYS A 198 -4.76 2.65 22.93
N PHE A 199 -4.64 3.83 22.33
CA PHE A 199 -5.71 4.82 22.30
C PHE A 199 -6.96 4.29 21.58
N SER A 200 -6.79 3.60 20.44
CA SER A 200 -7.90 2.94 19.73
C SER A 200 -8.63 1.92 20.61
N HIS A 201 -7.88 1.06 21.31
CA HIS A 201 -8.47 0.08 22.25
C HIS A 201 -9.19 0.76 23.40
N GLU A 202 -8.63 1.84 23.96
CA GLU A 202 -9.32 2.59 25.02
C GLU A 202 -10.64 3.20 24.53
N LEU A 203 -10.74 3.65 23.28
CA LEU A 203 -12.00 4.13 22.70
C LEU A 203 -13.02 2.99 22.51
N GLU A 204 -12.59 1.82 22.05
CA GLU A 204 -13.50 0.68 21.91
C GLU A 204 -13.98 0.17 23.28
N GLU A 205 -13.08 -0.06 24.23
CA GLU A 205 -13.42 -0.63 25.54
C GLU A 205 -14.17 0.36 26.44
N LYS A 206 -13.66 1.59 26.60
CA LYS A 206 -14.21 2.54 27.57
C LYS A 206 -15.39 3.33 27.03
N ILE A 207 -15.50 3.49 25.71
CA ILE A 207 -16.56 4.28 25.09
C ILE A 207 -17.58 3.38 24.40
N ARG A 208 -17.19 2.67 23.34
CA ARG A 208 -18.16 1.90 22.56
C ARG A 208 -18.79 0.76 23.37
N ASP A 209 -17.97 -0.16 23.85
CA ASP A 209 -18.43 -1.38 24.51
C ASP A 209 -19.16 -1.07 25.82
N LYS A 210 -18.57 -0.20 26.66
CA LYS A 210 -19.17 0.22 27.93
C LYS A 210 -20.57 0.83 27.74
N TYR A 211 -20.71 1.84 26.89
CA TYR A 211 -21.96 2.60 26.80
C TYR A 211 -23.02 1.91 25.93
N GLN A 212 -22.64 1.12 24.92
CA GLN A 212 -23.61 0.30 24.18
C GLN A 212 -24.17 -0.86 25.02
N GLN A 213 -23.42 -1.36 26.01
CA GLN A 213 -23.92 -2.36 26.96
C GLN A 213 -24.79 -1.72 28.06
N GLN A 214 -24.43 -0.52 28.52
CA GLN A 214 -25.17 0.21 29.54
C GLN A 214 -26.51 0.75 29.03
N ASP A 215 -26.54 1.27 27.80
CA ASP A 215 -27.72 1.84 27.16
C ASP A 215 -27.97 1.18 25.79
N PRO A 216 -28.88 0.20 25.70
CA PRO A 216 -29.19 -0.49 24.45
C PRO A 216 -29.78 0.44 23.36
N ASN A 217 -30.33 1.60 23.75
CA ASN A 217 -30.88 2.59 22.82
C ASN A 217 -29.78 3.42 22.15
N VAL A 218 -28.54 3.34 22.64
CA VAL A 218 -27.41 4.07 22.08
C VAL A 218 -26.57 3.18 21.17
N GLN A 219 -26.12 3.76 20.06
CA GLN A 219 -25.09 3.20 19.20
C GLN A 219 -23.96 4.21 19.03
N VAL A 220 -22.72 3.76 19.19
CA VAL A 220 -21.55 4.63 19.10
C VAL A 220 -20.81 4.34 17.81
N HIS A 221 -20.44 5.39 17.09
CA HIS A 221 -19.66 5.38 15.86
C HIS A 221 -18.39 6.21 16.05
N ILE A 222 -17.22 5.64 15.74
CA ILE A 222 -15.93 6.26 16.05
C ILE A 222 -15.10 6.35 14.77
N VAL A 223 -14.74 7.57 14.39
CA VAL A 223 -13.90 7.83 13.22
C VAL A 223 -12.77 8.80 13.56
N GLY A 224 -11.82 8.94 12.65
CA GLY A 224 -10.66 9.80 12.81
C GLY A 224 -9.36 9.06 12.55
N PHE A 225 -8.28 9.82 12.45
CA PHE A 225 -6.99 9.28 12.03
C PHE A 225 -6.40 8.31 13.05
N ALA A 226 -6.40 8.67 14.35
CA ALA A 226 -5.88 7.80 15.41
C ALA A 226 -6.58 6.45 15.47
N LYS A 227 -7.92 6.44 15.33
CA LYS A 227 -8.73 5.21 15.31
C LYS A 227 -8.38 4.33 14.10
N LYS A 228 -8.32 4.92 12.90
CA LYS A 228 -7.92 4.24 11.66
C LYS A 228 -6.55 3.57 11.79
N VAL A 229 -5.57 4.29 12.36
CA VAL A 229 -4.22 3.76 12.55
C VAL A 229 -4.20 2.61 13.56
N GLY A 230 -4.95 2.71 14.66
CA GLY A 230 -5.07 1.61 15.62
C GLY A 230 -5.61 0.33 14.98
N ASP A 231 -6.69 0.44 14.19
CA ASP A 231 -7.28 -0.71 13.47
C ASP A 231 -6.31 -1.32 12.45
N LEU A 232 -5.52 -0.49 11.78
CA LEU A 232 -4.47 -0.95 10.88
C LEU A 232 -3.38 -1.73 11.63
N ILE A 233 -2.93 -1.25 12.80
CA ILE A 233 -1.92 -1.93 13.62
C ILE A 233 -2.42 -3.30 14.09
N ASP A 234 -3.68 -3.42 14.51
CA ASP A 234 -4.28 -4.72 14.87
C ASP A 234 -4.30 -5.67 13.67
N GLY A 235 -4.61 -5.15 12.48
CA GLY A 235 -4.49 -5.87 11.22
C GLY A 235 -3.08 -6.41 10.95
N LEU A 236 -2.03 -5.68 11.35
CA LEU A 236 -0.63 -6.10 11.14
C LEU A 236 -0.28 -7.39 11.91
N ILE A 237 -0.87 -7.61 13.08
CA ILE A 237 -0.61 -8.84 13.86
C ILE A 237 -1.12 -10.07 13.10
N MET A 238 -2.25 -9.96 12.40
CA MET A 238 -2.77 -11.04 11.55
C MET A 238 -1.82 -11.38 10.39
N VAL A 239 -1.03 -10.42 9.91
CA VAL A 239 -0.03 -10.65 8.85
C VAL A 239 1.02 -11.67 9.28
N VAL A 240 1.50 -11.59 10.52
CA VAL A 240 2.45 -12.57 11.06
C VAL A 240 1.83 -13.97 11.09
N GLY A 241 0.53 -14.06 11.42
CA GLY A 241 -0.25 -15.30 11.32
C GLY A 241 -0.28 -15.87 9.90
N PHE A 242 -0.52 -15.04 8.89
CA PHE A 242 -0.45 -15.47 7.49
C PHE A 242 0.95 -15.94 7.09
N PHE A 243 2.02 -15.32 7.60
CA PHE A 243 3.39 -15.80 7.34
C PHE A 243 3.59 -17.24 7.84
N ALA A 244 3.09 -17.56 9.04
CA ALA A 244 3.16 -18.91 9.59
C ALA A 244 2.36 -19.92 8.74
N ILE A 245 1.18 -19.52 8.25
CA ILE A 245 0.35 -20.35 7.35
C ILE A 245 1.08 -20.58 6.02
N VAL A 246 1.68 -19.55 5.43
CA VAL A 246 2.46 -19.64 4.19
C VAL A 246 3.65 -20.58 4.36
N LEU A 247 4.35 -20.50 5.49
CA LEU A 247 5.46 -21.41 5.83
C LEU A 247 4.98 -22.87 5.90
N LEU A 248 3.83 -23.11 6.55
CA LEU A 248 3.25 -24.45 6.66
C LEU A 248 2.84 -25.00 5.28
N ILE A 249 2.13 -24.20 4.48
CA ILE A 249 1.72 -24.57 3.11
C ILE A 249 2.97 -24.88 2.28
N THR A 250 3.97 -24.01 2.33
CA THR A 250 5.23 -24.18 1.61
C THR A 250 5.95 -25.45 2.06
N PHE A 251 5.99 -25.75 3.36
CA PHE A 251 6.54 -27.00 3.89
C PHE A 251 5.84 -28.23 3.30
N VAL A 252 4.51 -28.26 3.32
CA VAL A 252 3.71 -29.39 2.80
C VAL A 252 3.92 -29.55 1.30
N LEU A 253 3.85 -28.47 0.54
CA LEU A 253 4.05 -28.48 -0.92
C LEU A 253 5.48 -28.89 -1.28
N LEU A 254 6.50 -28.33 -0.63
CA LEU A 254 7.91 -28.68 -0.88
C LEU A 254 8.22 -30.12 -0.49
N TYR A 255 7.65 -30.61 0.61
CA TYR A 255 7.77 -32.01 0.99
C TYR A 255 7.12 -32.92 -0.07
N TRP A 256 5.93 -32.55 -0.55
CA TRP A 256 5.24 -33.30 -1.60
C TRP A 256 5.95 -33.26 -2.95
N PHE A 257 6.68 -32.18 -3.25
CA PHE A 257 7.49 -32.08 -4.46
C PHE A 257 8.80 -32.86 -4.35
N SER A 258 9.56 -32.65 -3.27
CA SER A 258 10.92 -33.18 -3.11
C SER A 258 10.98 -34.60 -2.54
N TRP A 259 9.95 -35.04 -1.81
CA TRP A 259 9.91 -36.31 -1.05
C TRP A 259 11.11 -36.50 -0.12
N CYS A 260 11.73 -35.40 0.31
CA CYS A 260 12.90 -35.41 1.16
C CYS A 260 12.80 -34.32 2.23
N ILE A 261 12.52 -34.74 3.46
CA ILE A 261 12.41 -33.82 4.60
C ILE A 261 13.67 -32.98 4.82
N ARG A 262 14.86 -33.56 4.56
CA ARG A 262 16.14 -32.84 4.69
C ARG A 262 16.26 -31.71 3.67
N SER A 263 15.83 -31.95 2.43
CA SER A 263 15.81 -30.94 1.38
C SER A 263 14.77 -29.86 1.66
N THR A 264 13.57 -30.25 2.10
CA THR A 264 12.51 -29.30 2.50
C THR A 264 12.98 -28.39 3.62
N ILE A 265 13.50 -28.95 4.73
CA ILE A 265 14.02 -28.16 5.85
C ILE A 265 15.20 -27.31 5.41
N GLY A 266 16.13 -27.84 4.60
CA GLY A 266 17.26 -27.09 4.08
C GLY A 266 16.85 -25.84 3.29
N VAL A 267 15.86 -25.96 2.40
CA VAL A 267 15.30 -24.82 1.67
C VAL A 267 14.66 -23.84 2.66
N LEU A 268 13.74 -24.30 3.50
CA LEU A 268 13.01 -23.41 4.42
C LEU A 268 13.92 -22.66 5.39
N VAL A 269 14.92 -23.33 5.96
CA VAL A 269 15.88 -22.71 6.88
C VAL A 269 16.72 -21.67 6.16
N THR A 270 17.25 -21.97 4.98
CA THR A 270 18.06 -21.00 4.22
C THR A 270 17.25 -19.80 3.75
N THR A 271 15.98 -20.00 3.39
CA THR A 271 15.06 -18.91 3.04
C THR A 271 14.65 -18.07 4.26
N LEU A 272 14.44 -18.68 5.42
CA LEU A 272 14.16 -17.96 6.66
C LEU A 272 15.37 -17.13 7.11
N ILE A 273 16.58 -17.67 6.95
CA ILE A 273 17.82 -16.91 7.19
C ILE A 273 17.85 -15.66 6.29
N ALA A 274 17.43 -15.78 5.03
CA ALA A 274 17.37 -14.62 4.12
C ALA A 274 16.40 -13.53 4.62
N VAL A 275 15.22 -13.93 5.10
CA VAL A 275 14.24 -13.00 5.71
C VAL A 275 14.80 -12.33 6.96
N VAL A 276 15.44 -13.10 7.85
CA VAL A 276 16.07 -12.57 9.07
C VAL A 276 17.17 -11.56 8.72
N TRP A 277 18.00 -11.87 7.73
CA TRP A 277 19.06 -10.97 7.28
C TRP A 277 18.49 -9.70 6.67
N GLN A 278 17.42 -9.80 5.87
CA GLN A 278 16.72 -8.64 5.32
C GLN A 278 16.18 -7.74 6.43
N LEU A 279 15.46 -8.28 7.41
CA LEU A 279 14.91 -7.52 8.54
C LEU A 279 16.03 -6.88 9.39
N GLY A 280 17.10 -7.62 9.67
CA GLY A 280 18.24 -7.10 10.43
C GLY A 280 18.98 -5.99 9.70
N LEU A 281 19.14 -6.10 8.38
CA LEU A 281 19.76 -5.05 7.56
C LEU A 281 18.85 -3.82 7.42
N MET A 282 17.53 -4.00 7.34
CA MET A 282 16.60 -2.87 7.33
C MET A 282 16.71 -2.03 8.61
N HIS A 283 16.82 -2.68 9.77
CA HIS A 283 17.06 -1.97 11.04
C HIS A 283 18.35 -1.14 11.00
N LEU A 284 19.43 -1.72 10.47
CA LEU A 284 20.74 -1.05 10.38
C LEU A 284 20.74 0.17 9.44
N VAL A 285 19.89 0.15 8.41
CA VAL A 285 19.66 1.29 7.51
C VAL A 285 18.81 2.38 8.17
N GLY A 286 18.18 2.08 9.31
CA GLY A 286 17.31 3.00 10.06
C GLY A 286 15.84 2.93 9.65
N PHE A 287 15.44 1.91 8.90
CA PHE A 287 14.05 1.71 8.49
C PHE A 287 13.27 0.90 9.51
N GLY A 288 12.00 1.27 9.70
CA GLY A 288 11.03 0.51 10.49
C GLY A 288 10.27 -0.49 9.63
N LEU A 289 9.30 -1.15 10.25
CA LEU A 289 8.28 -1.93 9.53
C LEU A 289 7.02 -1.08 9.39
N ASP A 290 6.82 -0.50 8.21
CA ASP A 290 5.55 0.08 7.82
C ASP A 290 4.63 -0.99 7.18
N PRO A 291 3.32 -0.74 7.06
CA PRO A 291 2.38 -1.71 6.51
C PRO A 291 2.70 -2.19 5.08
N TYR A 292 3.41 -1.40 4.28
CA TYR A 292 3.76 -1.73 2.90
C TYR A 292 5.07 -2.51 2.84
N SER A 293 6.10 -2.13 3.61
CA SER A 293 7.37 -2.87 3.67
C SER A 293 7.23 -4.25 4.32
N MET A 294 6.15 -4.50 5.07
CA MET A 294 5.82 -5.83 5.60
C MET A 294 5.60 -6.87 4.50
N LEU A 295 5.30 -6.46 3.26
CA LEU A 295 5.21 -7.34 2.11
C LEU A 295 6.56 -7.93 1.70
N VAL A 296 7.66 -7.19 1.93
CA VAL A 296 9.01 -7.56 1.46
C VAL A 296 9.46 -8.91 2.04
N PRO A 297 9.43 -9.17 3.37
CA PRO A 297 9.77 -10.47 3.94
C PRO A 297 9.13 -11.66 3.23
N PHE A 298 7.87 -11.54 2.83
CA PHE A 298 7.17 -12.61 2.14
C PHE A 298 7.64 -12.79 0.70
N LEU A 299 7.92 -11.69 -0.01
CA LEU A 299 8.54 -11.77 -1.33
C LEU A 299 9.92 -12.41 -1.25
N ILE A 300 10.75 -12.04 -0.27
CA ILE A 300 12.07 -12.63 -0.08
C ILE A 300 11.97 -14.12 0.23
N PHE A 301 11.03 -14.49 1.10
CA PHE A 301 10.73 -15.90 1.37
C PHE A 301 10.31 -16.64 0.09
N ALA A 302 9.39 -16.06 -0.68
CA ALA A 302 8.89 -16.59 -1.94
C ALA A 302 9.99 -16.81 -2.98
N ILE A 303 10.76 -15.76 -3.31
CA ILE A 303 11.87 -15.79 -4.27
C ILE A 303 12.93 -16.79 -3.79
N GLY A 304 13.23 -16.77 -2.48
CA GLY A 304 14.14 -17.73 -1.87
C GLY A 304 13.67 -19.18 -2.09
N VAL A 305 12.41 -19.48 -1.80
CA VAL A 305 11.82 -20.81 -2.02
C VAL A 305 11.91 -21.20 -3.49
N SER A 306 11.62 -20.28 -4.41
CA SER A 306 11.74 -20.50 -5.85
C SER A 306 13.14 -20.95 -6.25
N HIS A 307 14.19 -20.18 -5.91
CA HIS A 307 15.57 -20.58 -6.20
C HIS A 307 15.98 -21.85 -5.45
N GLY A 308 15.49 -22.04 -4.21
CA GLY A 308 15.75 -23.23 -3.42
C GLY A 308 15.23 -24.50 -4.10
N VAL A 309 14.02 -24.45 -4.65
CA VAL A 309 13.42 -25.54 -5.45
C VAL A 309 14.26 -25.83 -6.69
N GLN A 310 14.67 -24.80 -7.43
CA GLN A 310 15.51 -24.98 -8.62
C GLN A 310 16.84 -25.69 -8.26
N LYS A 311 17.47 -25.31 -7.14
CA LYS A 311 18.69 -25.98 -6.64
C LYS A 311 18.42 -27.41 -6.22
N ILE A 312 17.39 -27.68 -5.42
CA ILE A 312 17.07 -29.04 -4.96
C ILE A 312 16.75 -29.96 -6.15
N ASN A 313 15.95 -29.48 -7.11
CA ASN A 313 15.64 -30.24 -8.33
C ASN A 313 16.92 -30.53 -9.14
N GLY A 314 17.80 -29.53 -9.28
CA GLY A 314 19.10 -29.72 -9.93
C GLY A 314 20.00 -30.74 -9.22
N ILE A 315 20.10 -30.67 -7.88
CA ILE A 315 20.91 -31.62 -7.09
C ILE A 315 20.30 -33.02 -7.19
N ALA A 316 18.97 -33.17 -7.15
CA ALA A 316 18.30 -34.46 -7.33
C ALA A 316 18.57 -35.08 -8.71
N LEU A 317 18.59 -34.26 -9.78
CA LEU A 317 18.96 -34.70 -11.13
C LEU A 317 20.44 -35.11 -11.21
N GLN A 318 21.35 -34.31 -10.67
CA GLN A 318 22.79 -34.59 -10.71
C GLN A 318 23.22 -35.74 -9.79
N SER A 319 22.46 -36.03 -8.73
CA SER A 319 22.73 -37.14 -7.80
C SER A 319 22.58 -38.51 -8.45
N SER A 320 21.93 -38.61 -9.61
CA SER A 320 21.72 -39.89 -10.30
C SER A 320 23.01 -40.48 -10.87
N GLY A 321 23.95 -39.61 -11.27
CA GLY A 321 25.23 -39.94 -11.91
C GLY A 321 26.45 -39.30 -11.23
N ALA A 322 26.32 -38.88 -9.97
CA ALA A 322 27.43 -38.39 -9.14
C ALA A 322 27.84 -39.44 -8.10
N GLU A 323 29.14 -39.51 -7.82
CA GLU A 323 29.70 -40.48 -6.86
C GLU A 323 29.31 -40.18 -5.40
N ASN A 324 29.12 -38.89 -5.07
CA ASN A 324 28.76 -38.44 -3.73
C ASN A 324 27.93 -37.15 -3.77
N SER A 325 27.31 -36.81 -2.62
CA SER A 325 26.48 -35.59 -2.45
C SER A 325 27.25 -34.30 -2.77
N LEU A 326 28.55 -34.27 -2.48
CA LEU A 326 29.42 -33.14 -2.77
C LEU A 326 29.55 -32.88 -4.27
N MET A 327 29.80 -33.93 -5.06
CA MET A 327 29.91 -33.82 -6.52
C MET A 327 28.59 -33.43 -7.16
N ALA A 328 27.46 -33.96 -6.66
CA ALA A 328 26.13 -33.55 -7.11
C ALA A 328 25.86 -32.06 -6.83
N ALA A 329 26.22 -31.58 -5.63
CA ALA A 329 26.10 -30.18 -5.25
C ALA A 329 27.00 -29.27 -6.10
N ARG A 330 28.26 -29.66 -6.36
CA ARG A 330 29.20 -28.91 -7.22
C ARG A 330 28.72 -28.79 -8.65
N ARG A 331 28.28 -29.90 -9.27
CA ARG A 331 27.73 -29.90 -10.64
C ARG A 331 26.51 -28.99 -10.75
N THR A 332 25.60 -29.08 -9.78
CA THR A 332 24.40 -28.23 -9.75
C THR A 332 24.75 -26.76 -9.53
N PHE A 333 25.69 -26.47 -8.64
CA PHE A 333 26.19 -25.11 -8.42
C PHE A 333 26.72 -24.54 -9.72
N ARG A 334 27.60 -25.25 -10.43
CA ARG A 334 28.14 -24.79 -11.72
C ARG A 334 27.06 -24.53 -12.77
N GLN A 335 26.05 -25.38 -12.85
CA GLN A 335 24.98 -25.27 -13.84
C GLN A 335 24.01 -24.12 -13.53
N LEU A 336 23.64 -23.92 -12.26
CA LEU A 336 22.55 -23.03 -11.86
C LEU A 336 23.01 -21.75 -11.15
N PHE A 337 24.30 -21.57 -10.85
CA PHE A 337 24.78 -20.37 -10.17
C PHE A 337 24.60 -19.13 -11.05
N LEU A 338 25.08 -19.19 -12.30
CA LEU A 338 25.02 -18.05 -13.19
C LEU A 338 23.57 -17.66 -13.57
N PRO A 339 22.69 -18.58 -14.02
CA PRO A 339 21.29 -18.23 -14.27
C PRO A 339 20.58 -17.67 -13.04
N GLY A 340 20.83 -18.25 -11.85
CA GLY A 340 20.23 -17.76 -10.61
C GLY A 340 20.76 -16.39 -10.17
N MET A 341 22.05 -16.11 -10.37
CA MET A 341 22.63 -14.82 -9.98
C MET A 341 22.08 -13.69 -10.86
N ILE A 342 21.90 -13.95 -12.16
CA ILE A 342 21.34 -12.99 -13.09
C ILE A 342 19.88 -12.72 -12.79
N ALA A 343 19.08 -13.77 -12.55
CA ALA A 343 17.70 -13.66 -12.09
C ALA A 343 17.58 -12.72 -10.89
N ILE A 344 18.35 -12.99 -9.83
CA ILE A 344 18.36 -12.17 -8.61
C ILE A 344 18.83 -10.73 -8.86
N LEU A 345 19.82 -10.52 -9.73
CA LEU A 345 20.26 -9.17 -10.09
C LEU A 345 19.21 -8.42 -10.91
N ALA A 346 18.51 -9.11 -11.82
CA ALA A 346 17.41 -8.53 -12.57
C ALA A 346 16.25 -8.14 -11.64
N ASP A 347 15.92 -8.99 -10.67
CA ASP A 347 14.95 -8.69 -9.61
C ASP A 347 15.38 -7.45 -8.83
N ALA A 348 16.60 -7.44 -8.27
CA ALA A 348 17.11 -6.32 -7.48
C ALA A 348 17.08 -5.00 -8.25
N VAL A 349 17.45 -5.00 -9.54
CA VAL A 349 17.39 -3.79 -10.38
C VAL A 349 15.93 -3.39 -10.68
N GLY A 350 15.03 -4.36 -10.85
CA GLY A 350 13.59 -4.10 -10.97
C GLY A 350 13.02 -3.38 -9.73
N PHE A 351 13.45 -3.80 -8.53
CA PHE A 351 13.11 -3.10 -7.28
C PHE A 351 13.75 -1.70 -7.21
N ILE A 352 15.02 -1.55 -7.59
CA ILE A 352 15.69 -0.24 -7.62
C ILE A 352 14.97 0.74 -8.56
N ALA A 353 14.38 0.27 -9.66
CA ALA A 353 13.64 1.13 -10.58
C ALA A 353 12.42 1.81 -9.92
N LEU A 354 11.90 1.28 -8.80
CA LEU A 354 10.84 1.91 -8.02
C LEU A 354 11.31 3.17 -7.27
N LEU A 355 12.62 3.38 -7.10
CA LEU A 355 13.20 4.58 -6.47
C LEU A 355 13.00 5.88 -7.24
N ILE A 356 12.43 5.81 -8.44
CA ILE A 356 12.08 7.00 -9.20
C ILE A 356 10.76 7.63 -8.74
N ILE A 357 9.93 6.88 -8.03
CA ILE A 357 8.64 7.38 -7.54
C ILE A 357 8.89 8.11 -6.23
N ASP A 358 8.66 9.42 -6.22
CA ASP A 358 8.93 10.27 -5.06
C ASP A 358 7.88 10.12 -3.95
N ILE A 359 7.83 8.93 -3.34
CA ILE A 359 6.99 8.58 -2.21
C ILE A 359 7.83 7.75 -1.24
N GLY A 360 8.00 8.25 -0.01
CA GLY A 360 8.91 7.67 0.99
C GLY A 360 8.67 6.19 1.28
N VAL A 361 7.41 5.77 1.36
CA VAL A 361 7.04 4.35 1.56
C VAL A 361 7.47 3.46 0.39
N ILE A 362 7.37 3.94 -0.86
CA ILE A 362 7.82 3.18 -2.04
C ILE A 362 9.34 3.08 -2.04
N HIS A 363 10.05 4.13 -1.61
CA HIS A 363 11.50 4.09 -1.45
C HIS A 363 11.96 3.06 -0.42
N GLU A 364 11.35 3.04 0.77
CA GLU A 364 11.67 2.07 1.82
C GLU A 364 11.37 0.63 1.36
N LEU A 365 10.23 0.43 0.68
CA LEU A 365 9.86 -0.85 0.04
C LEU A 365 10.93 -1.29 -0.98
N ALA A 366 11.31 -0.40 -1.89
CA ALA A 366 12.28 -0.67 -2.96
C ALA A 366 13.66 -1.04 -2.42
N ILE A 367 14.17 -0.28 -1.45
CA ILE A 367 15.47 -0.54 -0.82
C ILE A 367 15.42 -1.84 -0.02
N GLY A 368 14.40 -2.02 0.83
CA GLY A 368 14.22 -3.21 1.64
C GLY A 368 14.17 -4.48 0.79
N ALA A 369 13.43 -4.43 -0.31
CA ALA A 369 13.32 -5.56 -1.22
C ALA A 369 14.60 -5.82 -2.03
N SER A 370 15.28 -4.76 -2.50
CA SER A 370 16.57 -4.89 -3.17
C SER A 370 17.63 -5.54 -2.27
N ILE A 371 17.72 -5.09 -1.02
CA ILE A 371 18.61 -5.69 -0.01
C ILE A 371 18.24 -7.15 0.21
N GLY A 372 16.96 -7.43 0.42
CA GLY A 372 16.46 -8.78 0.66
C GLY A 372 16.77 -9.75 -0.48
N VAL A 373 16.59 -9.31 -1.72
CA VAL A 373 16.88 -10.11 -2.91
C VAL A 373 18.38 -10.35 -3.05
N LEU A 374 19.22 -9.35 -2.83
CA LEU A 374 20.69 -9.51 -2.85
C LEU A 374 21.18 -10.50 -1.78
N VAL A 375 20.54 -10.55 -0.61
CA VAL A 375 20.84 -11.53 0.44
C VAL A 375 20.60 -12.98 -0.03
N ILE A 376 19.64 -13.22 -0.93
CA ILE A 376 19.33 -14.56 -1.49
C ILE A 376 20.55 -15.14 -2.23
N VAL A 377 21.45 -14.32 -2.75
CA VAL A 377 22.72 -14.78 -3.34
C VAL A 377 23.56 -15.54 -2.30
N PHE A 378 23.65 -15.02 -1.08
CA PHE A 378 24.46 -15.64 -0.03
C PHE A 378 23.76 -16.84 0.61
N THR A 379 22.44 -16.77 0.80
CA THR A 379 21.69 -17.83 1.48
C THR A 379 21.32 -18.99 0.54
N ASN A 380 20.69 -18.71 -0.60
CA ASN A 380 20.12 -19.76 -1.45
C ASN A 380 21.07 -20.19 -2.58
N LEU A 381 21.90 -19.28 -3.12
CA LEU A 381 22.88 -19.69 -4.12
C LEU A 381 24.13 -20.31 -3.52
N ILE A 382 24.56 -19.88 -2.34
CA ILE A 382 25.81 -20.33 -1.70
C ILE A 382 25.52 -21.29 -0.52
N LEU A 383 24.86 -20.81 0.53
CA LEU A 383 24.68 -21.59 1.76
C LEU A 383 23.85 -22.87 1.54
N LEU A 384 22.77 -22.82 0.75
CA LEU A 384 21.93 -24.00 0.50
C LEU A 384 22.68 -25.16 -0.17
N PRO A 385 23.39 -25.02 -1.31
CA PRO A 385 24.20 -26.09 -1.88
C PRO A 385 25.28 -26.62 -0.93
N VAL A 386 25.88 -25.73 -0.12
CA VAL A 386 26.87 -26.11 0.90
C VAL A 386 26.23 -26.97 1.99
N ALA A 387 25.08 -26.57 2.52
CA ALA A 387 24.34 -27.32 3.54
C ALA A 387 23.90 -28.70 3.02
N ILE A 388 23.34 -28.76 1.81
CA ILE A 388 22.92 -30.03 1.18
C ILE A 388 24.12 -30.93 0.87
N SER A 389 25.30 -30.38 0.63
CA SER A 389 26.51 -31.20 0.44
C SER A 389 26.85 -32.07 1.67
N TYR A 390 26.47 -31.64 2.88
CA TYR A 390 26.59 -32.41 4.13
C TYR A 390 25.38 -33.31 4.38
N LEU A 391 24.16 -32.77 4.23
CA LEU A 391 22.92 -33.49 4.57
C LEU A 391 22.58 -34.62 3.58
N GLY A 392 22.99 -34.45 2.32
CA GLY A 392 22.63 -35.31 1.20
C GLY A 392 21.14 -35.25 0.85
N ILE A 393 20.77 -35.92 -0.24
CA ILE A 393 19.36 -36.12 -0.65
C ILE A 393 18.95 -37.56 -0.32
N SER A 394 17.70 -37.76 0.08
CA SER A 394 17.13 -39.09 0.35
C SER A 394 17.17 -40.00 -0.88
N LYS A 395 17.46 -41.29 -0.67
CA LYS A 395 17.44 -42.31 -1.74
C LYS A 395 16.12 -42.34 -2.52
N LYS A 396 14.98 -42.20 -1.81
CA LYS A 396 13.63 -42.15 -2.42
C LYS A 396 13.47 -40.99 -3.41
N ALA A 397 14.03 -39.83 -3.09
CA ALA A 397 13.97 -38.65 -3.95
C ALA A 397 14.85 -38.83 -5.20
N ILE A 398 16.01 -39.49 -5.07
CA ILE A 398 16.90 -39.81 -6.19
C ILE A 398 16.24 -40.84 -7.13
N GLU A 399 15.67 -41.92 -6.60
CA GLU A 399 14.98 -42.95 -7.37
C GLU A 399 13.78 -42.39 -8.14
N ARG A 400 13.00 -41.51 -7.51
CA ARG A 400 11.89 -40.82 -8.18
C ARG A 400 12.38 -39.88 -9.27
N SER A 401 13.43 -39.10 -9.02
CA SER A 401 14.01 -38.22 -10.03
C SER A 401 14.45 -39.01 -11.28
N LYS A 402 15.11 -40.16 -11.07
CA LYS A 402 15.47 -41.11 -12.14
C LYS A 402 14.23 -41.63 -12.88
N ARG A 403 13.19 -42.04 -12.14
CA ARG A 403 11.95 -42.53 -12.74
C ARG A 403 11.26 -41.46 -13.56
N ASP A 404 11.18 -40.22 -13.07
CA ASP A 404 10.60 -39.09 -13.78
C ASP A 404 11.42 -38.69 -15.04
N GLU A 405 12.73 -38.93 -15.05
CA GLU A 405 13.59 -38.70 -16.21
C GLU A 405 13.34 -39.73 -17.33
N VAL A 406 13.07 -40.99 -16.98
CA VAL A 406 12.83 -42.06 -17.96
C VAL A 406 11.35 -42.16 -18.37
N THR A 407 10.42 -41.86 -17.47
CA THR A 407 8.98 -42.02 -17.72
C THR A 407 8.47 -40.89 -18.63
N GLU A 408 7.91 -41.25 -19.78
CA GLU A 408 7.18 -40.30 -20.62
C GLU A 408 5.81 -40.00 -20.01
N LYS A 409 5.57 -38.75 -19.62
CA LYS A 409 4.25 -38.32 -19.15
C LYS A 409 3.49 -37.68 -20.33
N PRO A 410 2.27 -38.16 -20.66
CA PRO A 410 1.52 -37.68 -21.82
C PRO A 410 1.22 -36.17 -21.74
N MET A 411 1.02 -35.64 -20.53
CA MET A 411 0.82 -34.20 -20.27
C MET A 411 1.96 -33.33 -20.84
N TRP A 412 3.23 -33.70 -20.60
CA TRP A 412 4.37 -32.93 -21.08
C TRP A 412 4.50 -33.00 -22.60
N ARG A 413 4.08 -34.13 -23.21
CA ARG A 413 4.10 -34.31 -24.67
C ARG A 413 3.02 -33.49 -25.35
N VAL A 414 1.86 -33.35 -24.72
CA VAL A 414 0.79 -32.44 -25.19
C VAL A 414 1.26 -31.00 -25.08
N LEU A 415 1.81 -30.60 -23.93
CA LEU A 415 2.29 -29.23 -23.71
C LEU A 415 3.46 -28.87 -24.64
N SER A 416 4.32 -29.82 -24.99
CA SER A 416 5.42 -29.53 -25.93
C SER A 416 4.94 -29.16 -27.33
N LYS A 417 3.72 -29.56 -27.73
CA LYS A 417 3.13 -29.16 -29.01
C LYS A 417 2.98 -27.65 -29.16
N VAL A 418 3.02 -26.87 -28.09
CA VAL A 418 3.00 -25.40 -28.17
C VAL A 418 4.20 -24.85 -28.97
N ALA A 419 5.33 -25.57 -29.00
CA ALA A 419 6.48 -25.25 -29.85
C ALA A 419 6.38 -25.80 -31.30
N HIS A 420 5.30 -26.53 -31.62
CA HIS A 420 5.09 -27.12 -32.95
C HIS A 420 4.58 -26.07 -33.95
N PRO A 421 5.01 -26.11 -35.23
CA PRO A 421 4.65 -25.12 -36.25
C PRO A 421 3.15 -24.88 -36.43
N ASN A 422 2.30 -25.88 -36.18
CA ASN A 422 0.85 -25.74 -36.37
C ASN A 422 0.14 -25.08 -35.17
N VAL A 423 0.72 -25.15 -33.96
CA VAL A 423 0.08 -24.66 -32.72
C VAL A 423 0.69 -23.33 -32.28
N ALA A 424 1.99 -23.13 -32.50
CA ALA A 424 2.68 -21.89 -32.14
C ALA A 424 2.01 -20.62 -32.71
N PRO A 425 1.54 -20.56 -33.98
CA PRO A 425 0.86 -19.37 -34.50
C PRO A 425 -0.43 -19.06 -33.73
N PHE A 426 -1.23 -20.09 -33.42
CA PHE A 426 -2.47 -19.92 -32.68
C PHE A 426 -2.22 -19.35 -31.29
N MET A 427 -1.20 -19.82 -30.59
CA MET A 427 -0.85 -19.33 -29.25
C MET A 427 -0.37 -17.87 -29.26
N VAL A 428 0.42 -17.49 -30.28
CA VAL A 428 0.87 -16.10 -30.44
C VAL A 428 -0.31 -15.18 -30.79
N VAL A 429 -1.19 -15.59 -31.70
CA VAL A 429 -2.39 -14.82 -32.05
C VAL A 429 -3.32 -14.68 -30.86
N LEU A 430 -3.55 -15.75 -30.09
CA LEU A 430 -4.35 -15.70 -28.86
C LEU A 430 -3.75 -14.73 -27.84
N GLY A 431 -2.44 -14.79 -27.62
CA GLY A 431 -1.74 -13.86 -26.72
C GLY A 431 -1.84 -12.40 -27.19
N LEU A 432 -1.72 -12.15 -28.50
CA LEU A 432 -1.89 -10.82 -29.10
C LEU A 432 -3.33 -10.30 -28.96
N LEU A 433 -4.34 -11.13 -29.24
CA LEU A 433 -5.74 -10.77 -29.09
C LEU A 433 -6.09 -10.46 -27.63
N ALA A 434 -5.62 -11.29 -26.68
CA ALA A 434 -5.76 -11.04 -25.25
C ALA A 434 -5.07 -9.72 -24.85
N GLY A 435 -3.84 -9.49 -25.30
CA GLY A 435 -3.10 -8.27 -25.00
C GLY A 435 -3.80 -7.02 -25.54
N VAL A 436 -4.25 -7.03 -26.80
CA VAL A 436 -4.93 -5.88 -27.41
C VAL A 436 -6.28 -5.61 -26.75
N SER A 437 -7.09 -6.64 -26.52
CA SER A 437 -8.41 -6.47 -25.87
C SER A 437 -8.28 -5.95 -24.44
N CYS A 438 -7.40 -6.54 -23.63
CA CYS A 438 -7.14 -6.08 -22.26
C CYS A 438 -6.52 -4.68 -22.22
N PHE A 439 -5.67 -4.31 -23.19
CA PHE A 439 -5.09 -2.97 -23.28
C PHE A 439 -6.15 -1.89 -23.56
N PHE A 440 -7.11 -2.15 -24.43
CA PHE A 440 -8.22 -1.21 -24.64
C PHE A 440 -9.15 -1.16 -23.43
N TYR A 441 -9.41 -2.30 -22.78
CA TYR A 441 -10.22 -2.37 -21.57
C TYR A 441 -9.61 -1.58 -20.40
N GLN A 442 -8.32 -1.80 -20.10
CA GLN A 442 -7.64 -1.06 -19.02
C GLN A 442 -7.65 0.45 -19.30
N LYS A 443 -7.43 0.89 -20.55
CA LYS A 443 -7.42 2.32 -20.89
C LYS A 443 -8.78 2.98 -20.68
N ALA A 444 -9.87 2.22 -20.84
CA ALA A 444 -11.23 2.72 -20.67
C ALA A 444 -11.68 2.75 -19.20
N HIS A 445 -11.17 1.84 -18.35
CA HIS A 445 -11.76 1.57 -17.04
C HIS A 445 -10.79 1.71 -15.86
N LEU A 446 -9.47 1.70 -16.07
CA LEU A 446 -8.50 1.85 -15.00
C LEU A 446 -8.44 3.30 -14.54
N GLN A 447 -8.57 3.51 -13.24
CA GLN A 447 -8.53 4.82 -12.60
C GLN A 447 -7.34 4.89 -11.63
N VAL A 448 -6.75 6.08 -11.51
CA VAL A 448 -5.63 6.36 -10.60
C VAL A 448 -6.20 7.00 -9.32
N GLY A 449 -5.88 6.41 -8.17
CA GLY A 449 -6.40 6.79 -6.85
C GLY A 449 -7.45 5.82 -6.31
N ASP A 450 -8.06 6.18 -5.18
CA ASP A 450 -9.06 5.37 -4.51
C ASP A 450 -10.45 5.46 -5.17
N LEU A 451 -11.17 4.33 -5.11
CA LEU A 451 -12.48 4.13 -5.75
C LEU A 451 -13.61 3.88 -4.75
N ASP A 452 -13.25 3.48 -3.54
CA ASP A 452 -14.17 3.23 -2.43
C ASP A 452 -14.30 4.50 -1.56
N GLN A 453 -15.31 4.54 -0.71
CA GLN A 453 -15.48 5.59 0.32
C GLN A 453 -14.89 5.12 1.66
N GLY A 454 -14.68 6.05 2.60
CA GLY A 454 -14.12 5.75 3.93
C GLY A 454 -12.59 5.67 3.98
N ALA A 455 -12.06 4.77 4.80
CA ALA A 455 -10.64 4.42 4.82
C ALA A 455 -10.37 3.32 3.79
N PRO A 456 -9.72 3.61 2.66
CA PRO A 456 -9.47 2.63 1.60
C PRO A 456 -8.47 1.54 1.98
N GLU A 457 -7.75 1.69 3.09
CA GLU A 457 -6.83 0.70 3.64
C GLU A 457 -7.56 -0.42 4.38
N LEU A 458 -8.78 -0.15 4.83
CA LEU A 458 -9.67 -1.10 5.49
C LEU A 458 -10.73 -1.59 4.50
N ARG A 459 -11.34 -2.74 4.79
CA ARG A 459 -12.42 -3.26 3.94
C ARG A 459 -13.68 -2.40 4.04
N PRO A 460 -14.54 -2.35 3.01
CA PRO A 460 -15.79 -1.60 3.07
C PRO A 460 -16.71 -2.03 4.21
N ASP A 461 -16.69 -3.31 4.58
CA ASP A 461 -17.45 -3.89 5.69
C ASP A 461 -16.75 -3.78 7.06
N SER A 462 -15.60 -3.11 7.13
CA SER A 462 -14.90 -2.88 8.40
C SER A 462 -15.69 -1.93 9.30
N ARG A 463 -15.56 -2.11 10.62
CA ARG A 463 -16.27 -1.28 11.61
C ARG A 463 -16.02 0.22 11.40
N TYR A 464 -14.78 0.59 11.11
CA TYR A 464 -14.40 1.97 10.84
C TYR A 464 -15.14 2.55 9.62
N ASN A 465 -15.19 1.81 8.50
CA ASN A 465 -15.84 2.29 7.29
C ASN A 465 -17.36 2.40 7.45
N LEU A 466 -17.97 1.46 8.17
CA LEU A 466 -19.40 1.55 8.54
C LEU A 466 -19.69 2.78 9.42
N ASP A 467 -18.81 3.10 10.36
CA ASP A 467 -18.94 4.30 11.20
C ASP A 467 -18.72 5.60 10.40
N ASN A 468 -17.82 5.58 9.42
CA ASN A 468 -17.57 6.71 8.53
C ASN A 468 -18.74 6.96 7.58
N ASP A 469 -19.30 5.89 7.00
CA ASP A 469 -20.49 5.97 6.15
C ASP A 469 -21.69 6.55 6.92
N PHE A 470 -21.86 6.18 8.20
CA PHE A 470 -22.87 6.77 9.06
C PHE A 470 -22.71 8.28 9.19
N ILE A 471 -21.47 8.77 9.40
CA ILE A 471 -21.21 10.21 9.53
C ILE A 471 -21.47 10.94 8.22
N ILE A 472 -21.03 10.40 7.09
CA ILE A 472 -21.26 11.00 5.76
C ILE A 472 -22.76 11.14 5.45
N GLN A 473 -23.57 10.16 5.83
CA GLN A 473 -25.01 10.17 5.52
C GLN A 473 -25.83 11.10 6.42
N ASN A 474 -25.36 11.41 7.63
CA ASN A 474 -26.14 12.11 8.65
C ASN A 474 -25.64 13.54 8.95
N TYR A 475 -24.40 13.87 8.60
CA TYR A 475 -23.77 15.17 8.87
C TYR A 475 -23.38 15.90 7.58
N SER A 476 -23.16 17.22 7.67
CA SER A 476 -22.79 18.10 6.55
C SER A 476 -21.30 18.44 6.51
N THR A 477 -20.54 18.02 7.53
CA THR A 477 -19.07 18.11 7.56
C THR A 477 -18.46 16.71 7.59
N SER A 478 -17.91 16.28 6.47
CA SER A 478 -17.20 15.01 6.35
C SER A 478 -15.81 15.03 6.99
N SER A 479 -15.13 13.89 6.93
CA SER A 479 -13.72 13.71 7.29
C SER A 479 -12.77 14.01 6.13
N ASP A 480 -13.26 14.03 4.89
CA ASP A 480 -12.50 14.32 3.67
C ASP A 480 -12.47 15.84 3.43
N VAL A 481 -11.37 16.48 3.81
CA VAL A 481 -11.21 17.95 3.76
C VAL A 481 -10.11 18.33 2.79
N LEU A 482 -10.47 19.13 1.78
CA LEU A 482 -9.51 19.81 0.92
C LEU A 482 -9.34 21.23 1.41
N VAL A 483 -8.11 21.63 1.72
CA VAL A 483 -7.80 22.97 2.21
C VAL A 483 -7.18 23.79 1.09
N VAL A 484 -7.83 24.90 0.74
CA VAL A 484 -7.23 25.92 -0.13
C VAL A 484 -6.66 27.01 0.76
N MET A 485 -5.35 27.24 0.67
CA MET A 485 -4.69 28.28 1.47
C MET A 485 -4.74 29.60 0.70
N VAL A 486 -5.38 30.62 1.28
CA VAL A 486 -5.45 31.94 0.67
C VAL A 486 -4.39 32.82 1.32
N LYS A 487 -3.31 33.07 0.58
CA LYS A 487 -2.18 33.86 1.01
C LYS A 487 -2.37 35.32 0.63
N THR A 488 -2.14 36.21 1.58
CA THR A 488 -2.19 37.66 1.42
C THR A 488 -0.92 38.31 1.97
N ALA A 489 -0.76 39.61 1.78
CA ALA A 489 0.19 40.37 2.58
C ALA A 489 -0.19 40.31 4.08
N PRO A 490 0.76 40.53 5.01
CA PRO A 490 0.48 40.57 6.44
C PRO A 490 -0.66 41.53 6.78
N GLU A 491 -1.54 41.12 7.68
CA GLU A 491 -2.75 41.84 8.12
C GLU A 491 -3.79 42.10 7.02
N LYS A 492 -3.67 41.48 5.84
CA LYS A 492 -4.57 41.74 4.70
C LYS A 492 -5.62 40.65 4.44
N CYS A 493 -5.60 39.53 5.15
CA CYS A 493 -6.61 38.47 4.99
C CYS A 493 -8.04 38.96 5.30
N SER A 494 -8.18 40.00 6.13
CA SER A 494 -9.44 40.63 6.55
C SER A 494 -9.98 41.67 5.57
N THR A 495 -9.26 41.99 4.50
CA THR A 495 -9.69 43.00 3.52
C THR A 495 -10.91 42.54 2.75
N TYR A 496 -11.76 43.49 2.34
CA TYR A 496 -12.91 43.19 1.47
C TYR A 496 -12.48 42.43 0.20
N GLU A 497 -11.34 42.79 -0.38
CA GLU A 497 -10.80 42.17 -1.59
C GLU A 497 -10.44 40.70 -1.39
N ALA A 498 -9.82 40.35 -0.25
CA ALA A 498 -9.49 38.97 0.10
C ALA A 498 -10.77 38.18 0.41
N LEU A 499 -11.62 38.69 1.32
CA LEU A 499 -12.84 38.02 1.74
C LEU A 499 -13.84 37.84 0.58
N SER A 500 -13.99 38.82 -0.31
CA SER A 500 -14.87 38.70 -1.47
C SER A 500 -14.37 37.64 -2.45
N ALA A 501 -13.06 37.49 -2.63
CA ALA A 501 -12.51 36.46 -3.51
C ALA A 501 -12.62 35.06 -2.88
N MET A 502 -12.44 34.96 -1.55
CA MET A 502 -12.72 33.74 -0.80
C MET A 502 -14.20 33.33 -0.89
N ASP A 503 -15.12 34.30 -0.81
CA ASP A 503 -16.56 34.08 -0.93
C ASP A 503 -16.95 33.55 -2.32
N GLU A 504 -16.37 34.13 -3.37
CA GLU A 504 -16.59 33.68 -4.74
C GLU A 504 -16.07 32.26 -4.97
N LEU A 505 -14.88 31.94 -4.43
CA LEU A 505 -14.36 30.58 -4.44
C LEU A 505 -15.31 29.63 -3.72
N MET A 506 -15.74 29.97 -2.50
CA MET A 506 -16.67 29.13 -1.72
C MET A 506 -17.96 28.86 -2.51
N TRP A 507 -18.57 29.89 -3.10
CA TRP A 507 -19.77 29.73 -3.91
C TRP A 507 -19.54 28.80 -5.12
N LYS A 508 -18.43 28.97 -5.85
CA LYS A 508 -18.07 28.08 -6.97
C LYS A 508 -17.88 26.64 -6.52
N MET A 509 -17.24 26.43 -5.36
CA MET A 509 -16.98 25.10 -4.83
C MET A 509 -18.23 24.42 -4.29
N GLU A 510 -19.13 25.11 -3.60
CA GLU A 510 -20.42 24.54 -3.15
C GLU A 510 -21.32 24.11 -4.30
N ASN A 511 -21.17 24.73 -5.49
CA ASN A 511 -21.86 24.32 -6.71
C ASN A 511 -21.09 23.27 -7.53
N THR A 512 -19.91 22.85 -7.06
CA THR A 512 -19.12 21.80 -7.69
C THR A 512 -19.53 20.44 -7.13
N LYS A 513 -19.96 19.53 -8.02
CA LYS A 513 -20.38 18.18 -7.64
C LYS A 513 -19.33 17.49 -6.76
N GLY A 514 -19.75 16.89 -5.65
CA GLY A 514 -18.86 16.19 -4.70
C GLY A 514 -18.28 17.06 -3.59
N VAL A 515 -18.59 18.36 -3.57
CA VAL A 515 -18.34 19.25 -2.41
C VAL A 515 -19.64 19.38 -1.63
N GLN A 516 -19.61 19.05 -0.34
CA GLN A 516 -20.77 19.16 0.57
C GLN A 516 -20.94 20.58 1.10
N SER A 517 -19.84 21.21 1.52
CA SER A 517 -19.84 22.55 2.09
C SER A 517 -18.46 23.20 2.01
N ALA A 518 -18.43 24.53 2.03
CA ALA A 518 -17.22 25.31 2.14
C ALA A 518 -17.26 26.21 3.38
N ILE A 519 -16.17 26.23 4.15
CA ILE A 519 -16.06 27.05 5.37
C ILE A 519 -14.79 27.89 5.33
N SER A 520 -14.92 29.18 5.63
CA SER A 520 -13.80 30.07 5.88
C SER A 520 -14.19 31.17 6.86
N MET A 521 -13.28 32.11 7.12
CA MET A 521 -13.60 33.31 7.90
C MET A 521 -14.75 34.15 7.29
N VAL A 522 -15.01 34.02 5.99
CA VAL A 522 -16.16 34.64 5.30
C VAL A 522 -17.49 34.16 5.88
N THR A 523 -17.61 32.86 6.18
CA THR A 523 -18.82 32.26 6.77
C THR A 523 -19.15 32.95 8.10
N VAL A 524 -18.13 33.13 8.95
CA VAL A 524 -18.26 33.79 10.25
C VAL A 524 -18.59 35.27 10.10
N SER A 525 -17.92 35.96 9.16
CA SER A 525 -18.15 37.38 8.88
C SER A 525 -19.61 37.65 8.47
N LYS A 526 -20.13 36.92 7.48
CA LYS A 526 -21.52 37.07 7.02
C LYS A 526 -22.53 36.79 8.13
N GLN A 527 -22.28 35.75 8.93
CA GLN A 527 -23.16 35.40 10.05
C GLN A 527 -23.17 36.49 11.13
N LEU A 528 -22.01 37.06 11.46
CA LEU A 528 -21.92 38.18 12.41
C LEU A 528 -22.55 39.46 11.88
N ILE A 529 -22.35 39.81 10.60
CA ILE A 529 -22.98 41.00 9.99
C ILE A 529 -24.50 40.85 10.00
N LYS A 530 -25.03 39.71 9.56
CA LYS A 530 -26.47 39.39 9.66
C LYS A 530 -26.96 39.51 11.10
N GLY A 531 -26.22 38.95 12.06
CA GLY A 531 -26.54 39.05 13.48
C GLY A 531 -26.62 40.49 13.97
N MET A 532 -25.65 41.34 13.59
CA MET A 532 -25.59 42.75 13.98
C MET A 532 -26.67 43.62 13.32
N ASN A 533 -27.36 43.10 12.31
CA ASN A 533 -28.44 43.77 11.59
C ASN A 533 -29.77 43.02 11.80
N GLU A 534 -30.14 42.81 13.06
CA GLU A 534 -31.44 42.25 13.47
C GLU A 534 -31.74 40.85 12.89
N GLY A 535 -30.70 40.09 12.52
CA GLY A 535 -30.85 38.77 11.91
C GLY A 535 -31.39 38.80 10.47
N ASN A 536 -31.45 39.97 9.83
CA ASN A 536 -32.03 40.14 8.51
C ASN A 536 -31.17 39.49 7.42
N LEU A 537 -31.74 38.51 6.71
CA LEU A 537 -31.06 37.75 5.65
C LEU A 537 -30.49 38.62 4.52
N LYS A 538 -31.04 39.82 4.28
CA LYS A 538 -30.48 40.76 3.29
C LYS A 538 -29.07 41.26 3.65
N TRP A 539 -28.71 41.19 4.93
CA TRP A 539 -27.40 41.58 5.46
C TRP A 539 -26.42 40.42 5.57
N GLU A 540 -26.78 39.22 5.10
CA GLU A 540 -25.88 38.06 5.02
C GLU A 540 -24.89 38.19 3.85
N THR A 541 -24.15 39.30 3.86
CA THR A 541 -23.19 39.71 2.82
C THR A 541 -21.98 40.37 3.48
N LEU A 542 -20.86 40.41 2.76
CA LEU A 542 -19.68 41.14 3.20
C LEU A 542 -19.92 42.66 3.11
N SER A 543 -19.53 43.37 4.16
CA SER A 543 -19.56 44.84 4.19
C SER A 543 -18.36 45.41 3.45
N ARG A 544 -18.55 46.50 2.68
CA ARG A 544 -17.43 47.24 2.08
C ARG A 544 -16.69 48.13 3.09
N ASN A 545 -17.23 48.30 4.30
CA ASN A 545 -16.59 49.06 5.36
C ASN A 545 -15.62 48.15 6.15
N GLN A 546 -14.33 48.50 6.14
CA GLN A 546 -13.27 47.71 6.75
C GLN A 546 -13.43 47.58 8.27
N ASP A 547 -13.95 48.59 8.97
CA ASP A 547 -14.14 48.52 10.43
C ASP A 547 -15.21 47.49 10.79
N VAL A 548 -16.28 47.43 9.99
CA VAL A 548 -17.34 46.42 10.12
C VAL A 548 -16.78 45.03 9.82
N LEU A 549 -15.97 44.89 8.77
CA LEU A 549 -15.32 43.62 8.43
C LEU A 549 -14.39 43.14 9.54
N ASN A 550 -13.50 44.00 10.02
CA ASN A 550 -12.56 43.69 11.11
C ASN A 550 -13.30 43.20 12.35
N ASN A 551 -14.40 43.85 12.73
CA ASN A 551 -15.22 43.41 13.84
C ASN A 551 -15.94 42.08 13.54
N SER A 552 -16.42 41.89 12.31
CA SER A 552 -17.15 40.69 11.90
C SER A 552 -16.31 39.41 11.86
N ILE A 553 -14.99 39.51 11.78
CA ILE A 553 -14.10 38.34 11.78
C ILE A 553 -13.49 38.04 13.15
N ALA A 554 -13.79 38.86 14.17
CA ALA A 554 -13.21 38.74 15.51
C ALA A 554 -13.54 37.41 16.23
N ARG A 555 -14.50 36.63 15.71
CA ARG A 555 -14.86 35.29 16.21
C ARG A 555 -14.49 34.17 15.23
N ALA A 556 -13.70 34.45 14.20
CA ALA A 556 -13.25 33.46 13.21
C ALA A 556 -11.99 32.72 13.68
N ASP A 557 -11.87 32.46 14.99
CA ASP A 557 -10.71 31.80 15.59
C ASP A 557 -10.43 30.46 14.90
N GLY A 558 -9.18 30.24 14.52
CA GLY A 558 -8.73 29.04 13.81
C GLY A 558 -8.96 29.04 12.30
N LEU A 559 -9.55 30.10 11.72
CA LEU A 559 -9.76 30.26 10.27
C LEU A 559 -8.86 31.32 9.62
N TYR A 560 -7.80 31.72 10.32
CA TYR A 560 -6.68 32.53 9.82
C TYR A 560 -5.48 32.40 10.78
N ASN A 561 -4.27 32.70 10.30
CA ASN A 561 -3.06 32.68 11.13
C ASN A 561 -2.88 33.98 11.93
N ALA A 562 -1.94 33.99 12.90
CA ALA A 562 -1.82 35.07 13.87
C ALA A 562 -1.59 36.46 13.27
N ASP A 563 -0.87 36.55 12.14
CA ASP A 563 -0.58 37.80 11.44
C ASP A 563 -1.55 38.10 10.29
N CYS A 564 -2.60 37.28 10.10
CA CYS A 564 -3.60 37.43 9.03
C CYS A 564 -2.95 37.60 7.64
N SER A 565 -1.87 36.85 7.40
CA SER A 565 -1.24 36.68 6.08
C SER A 565 -1.72 35.43 5.34
N LEU A 566 -2.40 34.52 6.04
CA LEU A 566 -2.94 33.29 5.47
C LEU A 566 -4.29 32.95 6.10
N ALA A 567 -5.26 32.61 5.25
CA ALA A 567 -6.57 32.14 5.68
C ALA A 567 -7.00 30.89 4.90
N PRO A 568 -7.34 29.77 5.56
CA PRO A 568 -7.83 28.58 4.88
C PRO A 568 -9.29 28.70 4.43
N VAL A 569 -9.58 28.18 3.24
CA VAL A 569 -10.92 27.77 2.81
C VAL A 569 -10.98 26.25 2.88
N LEU A 570 -11.80 25.74 3.81
CA LEU A 570 -12.00 24.32 4.07
C LEU A 570 -13.14 23.82 3.20
N LEU A 571 -12.87 22.90 2.28
CA LEU A 571 -13.86 22.26 1.43
C LEU A 571 -14.12 20.84 1.96
N PHE A 572 -15.31 20.58 2.45
CA PHE A 572 -15.74 19.26 2.90
C PHE A 572 -16.28 18.49 1.71
N LEU A 573 -15.66 17.36 1.39
CA LEU A 573 -16.00 16.55 0.22
C LEU A 573 -16.94 15.40 0.60
N GLU A 574 -17.77 14.96 -0.35
CA GLU A 574 -18.61 13.77 -0.18
C GLU A 574 -17.78 12.49 -0.08
N ASP A 575 -16.66 12.45 -0.81
CA ASP A 575 -15.66 11.38 -0.77
C ASP A 575 -14.29 11.86 -1.29
N HIS A 576 -13.27 11.02 -1.10
CA HIS A 576 -11.92 11.18 -1.62
C HIS A 576 -11.69 10.39 -2.93
N LYS A 577 -12.74 10.02 -3.65
CA LYS A 577 -12.57 9.26 -4.90
C LYS A 577 -11.77 10.07 -5.92
N ALA A 578 -11.00 9.36 -6.73
CA ALA A 578 -10.17 9.94 -7.78
C ALA A 578 -10.89 11.00 -8.64
N GLU A 579 -12.13 10.72 -9.06
CA GLU A 579 -12.92 11.63 -9.88
C GLU A 579 -13.32 12.91 -9.13
N THR A 580 -13.72 12.77 -7.86
CA THR A 580 -14.11 13.90 -6.99
C THR A 580 -12.90 14.80 -6.74
N LEU A 581 -11.78 14.22 -6.33
CA LEU A 581 -10.54 14.96 -6.09
C LEU A 581 -10.06 15.70 -7.34
N LYS A 582 -10.03 15.01 -8.49
CA LYS A 582 -9.61 15.61 -9.76
C LYS A 582 -10.51 16.77 -10.17
N ARG A 583 -11.83 16.62 -10.03
CA ARG A 583 -12.81 17.67 -10.36
C ARG A 583 -12.65 18.88 -9.44
N THR A 584 -12.54 18.65 -8.13
CA THR A 584 -12.39 19.71 -7.12
C THR A 584 -11.08 20.46 -7.32
N VAL A 585 -9.95 19.76 -7.45
CA VAL A 585 -8.64 20.40 -7.69
C VAL A 585 -8.63 21.19 -8.99
N ALA A 586 -9.20 20.65 -10.07
CA ALA A 586 -9.30 21.37 -11.34
C ALA A 586 -10.15 22.65 -11.22
N ALA A 587 -11.25 22.62 -10.46
CA ALA A 587 -12.10 23.78 -10.23
C ALA A 587 -11.36 24.88 -9.43
N VAL A 588 -10.62 24.51 -8.39
CA VAL A 588 -9.81 25.47 -7.62
C VAL A 588 -8.63 25.99 -8.45
N GLN A 589 -7.93 25.13 -9.20
CA GLN A 589 -6.85 25.56 -10.09
C GLN A 589 -7.34 26.57 -11.13
N THR A 590 -8.46 26.29 -11.79
CA THR A 590 -9.07 27.22 -12.76
C THR A 590 -9.40 28.55 -12.10
N PHE A 591 -9.93 28.53 -10.88
CA PHE A 591 -10.22 29.74 -10.12
C PHE A 591 -8.94 30.51 -9.75
N ALA A 592 -7.91 29.82 -9.28
CA ALA A 592 -6.62 30.40 -8.93
C ALA A 592 -5.95 31.05 -10.15
N ASP A 593 -5.98 30.41 -11.31
CA ASP A 593 -5.42 30.94 -12.56
C ASP A 593 -6.12 32.25 -13.00
N GLU A 594 -7.41 32.38 -12.71
CA GLU A 594 -8.23 33.57 -13.03
C GLU A 594 -8.08 34.71 -12.00
N HIS A 595 -7.84 34.39 -10.73
CA HIS A 595 -7.95 35.35 -9.61
C HIS A 595 -6.63 35.64 -8.88
N ASN A 596 -5.57 34.86 -9.10
CA ASN A 596 -4.26 35.11 -8.51
C ASN A 596 -3.69 36.44 -9.01
N ARG A 597 -3.23 37.27 -8.06
CA ARG A 597 -2.64 38.58 -8.31
C ARG A 597 -1.62 38.92 -7.24
N GLU A 598 -0.79 39.93 -7.47
CA GLU A 598 0.18 40.39 -6.49
C GLU A 598 -0.52 40.75 -5.16
N GLY A 599 -0.16 40.07 -4.08
CA GLY A 599 -0.75 40.25 -2.75
C GLY A 599 -2.01 39.42 -2.44
N LEU A 600 -2.50 38.58 -3.36
CA LEU A 600 -3.57 37.61 -3.13
C LEU A 600 -3.35 36.35 -3.99
N GLU A 601 -2.99 35.25 -3.35
CA GLU A 601 -2.69 33.97 -4.00
C GLU A 601 -3.52 32.83 -3.39
N PHE A 602 -4.15 32.05 -4.25
CA PHE A 602 -4.80 30.80 -3.89
C PHE A 602 -3.80 29.66 -4.08
N LEU A 603 -3.22 29.21 -2.97
CA LEU A 603 -2.28 28.10 -2.92
C LEU A 603 -3.08 26.80 -2.76
N LEU A 604 -2.84 25.88 -3.69
CA LEU A 604 -3.66 24.69 -3.86
C LEU A 604 -3.32 23.58 -2.86
N ALA A 605 -4.40 22.95 -2.41
CA ALA A 605 -4.52 21.60 -1.89
C ALA A 605 -3.58 21.20 -0.74
N SER A 606 -4.00 21.57 0.48
CA SER A 606 -3.62 20.93 1.73
C SER A 606 -4.79 20.07 2.26
N GLY A 607 -4.68 19.54 3.47
CA GLY A 607 -5.64 18.60 4.06
C GLY A 607 -5.47 17.18 3.50
N ASN A 608 -6.17 16.22 4.10
CA ASN A 608 -6.08 14.81 3.69
C ASN A 608 -6.48 14.61 2.21
N ALA A 609 -7.57 15.26 1.76
CA ALA A 609 -8.00 15.18 0.37
C ALA A 609 -7.00 15.84 -0.60
N GLY A 610 -6.35 16.94 -0.17
CA GLY A 610 -5.31 17.60 -0.97
C GLY A 610 -4.04 16.76 -1.12
N ILE A 611 -3.61 16.12 -0.02
CA ILE A 611 -2.49 15.17 -0.01
C ILE A 611 -2.76 13.99 -0.95
N GLU A 612 -3.98 13.46 -0.91
CA GLU A 612 -4.36 12.34 -1.76
C GLU A 612 -4.42 12.75 -3.24
N ALA A 613 -4.94 13.93 -3.55
CA ALA A 613 -4.93 14.46 -4.91
C ALA A 613 -3.50 14.63 -5.45
N ALA A 614 -2.57 15.16 -4.65
CA ALA A 614 -1.16 15.27 -5.00
C ALA A 614 -0.52 13.89 -5.25
N THR A 615 -0.86 12.91 -4.41
CA THR A 615 -0.39 11.53 -4.53
C THR A 615 -0.87 10.89 -5.84
N ASN A 616 -2.14 11.09 -6.20
CA ASN A 616 -2.72 10.57 -7.44
C ASN A 616 -2.05 11.18 -8.68
N ASP A 617 -1.68 12.46 -8.64
CA ASP A 617 -0.98 13.12 -9.75
C ASP A 617 0.45 12.58 -9.95
N VAL A 618 1.21 12.40 -8.87
CA VAL A 618 2.55 11.78 -8.90
C VAL A 618 2.49 10.35 -9.43
N ILE A 619 1.51 9.57 -9.02
CA ILE A 619 1.32 8.19 -9.51
C ILE A 619 1.00 8.18 -11.00
N SER A 620 0.04 9.01 -11.44
CA SER A 620 -0.40 9.06 -12.83
C SER A 620 0.73 9.46 -13.78
N THR A 621 1.65 10.31 -13.34
CA THR A 621 2.80 10.76 -14.15
C THR A 621 3.96 9.75 -14.10
N SER A 622 4.17 9.08 -12.96
CA SER A 622 5.31 8.19 -12.75
C SER A 622 5.09 6.75 -13.23
N GLU A 623 3.84 6.29 -13.38
CA GLU A 623 3.52 4.90 -13.74
C GLU A 623 4.24 4.45 -15.03
N LEU A 624 4.06 5.18 -16.13
CA LEU A 624 4.61 4.82 -17.43
C LEU A 624 6.15 4.81 -17.41
N LEU A 625 6.74 5.79 -16.72
CA LEU A 625 8.18 5.91 -16.57
C LEU A 625 8.74 4.71 -15.81
N MET A 626 8.13 4.37 -14.66
CA MET A 626 8.52 3.23 -13.84
C MET A 626 8.44 1.92 -14.62
N LEU A 627 7.30 1.62 -15.26
CA LEU A 627 7.12 0.39 -16.03
C LEU A 627 8.14 0.29 -17.17
N THR A 628 8.36 1.40 -17.88
CA THR A 628 9.33 1.45 -18.98
C THR A 628 10.74 1.14 -18.48
N LEU A 629 11.15 1.72 -17.35
CA LEU A 629 12.45 1.47 -16.75
C LEU A 629 12.61 0.02 -16.29
N VAL A 630 11.60 -0.56 -15.63
CA VAL A 630 11.62 -1.97 -15.21
C VAL A 630 11.82 -2.89 -16.43
N TYR A 631 11.03 -2.71 -17.49
CA TYR A 631 11.17 -3.53 -18.71
C TYR A 631 12.49 -3.30 -19.44
N LEU A 632 12.97 -2.06 -19.49
CA LEU A 632 14.26 -1.74 -20.08
C LEU A 632 15.38 -2.48 -19.36
N TRP A 633 15.38 -2.47 -18.02
CA TRP A 633 16.37 -3.18 -17.22
C TRP A 633 16.29 -4.69 -17.38
N VAL A 634 15.08 -5.25 -17.33
CA VAL A 634 14.86 -6.68 -17.58
C VAL A 634 15.36 -7.08 -18.98
N ALA A 635 15.08 -6.27 -19.99
CA ALA A 635 15.55 -6.51 -21.36
C ALA A 635 17.09 -6.44 -21.45
N ILE A 636 17.72 -5.45 -20.81
CA ILE A 636 19.19 -5.32 -20.73
C ILE A 636 19.78 -6.57 -20.05
N MET A 637 19.24 -7.01 -18.93
CA MET A 637 19.74 -8.21 -18.23
C MET A 637 19.57 -9.48 -19.07
N CYS A 638 18.44 -9.64 -19.75
CA CYS A 638 18.24 -10.75 -20.70
C CYS A 638 19.26 -10.70 -21.86
N LEU A 639 19.54 -9.50 -22.40
CA LEU A 639 20.53 -9.32 -23.46
C LEU A 639 21.96 -9.62 -22.99
N ILE A 640 22.35 -9.17 -21.80
CA ILE A 640 23.67 -9.48 -21.22
C ILE A 640 23.83 -11.00 -21.05
N THR A 641 22.76 -11.67 -20.64
CA THR A 641 22.76 -13.11 -20.33
C THR A 641 22.84 -13.98 -21.57
N PHE A 642 21.91 -13.78 -22.50
CA PHE A 642 21.71 -14.65 -23.65
C PHE A 642 22.38 -14.13 -24.93
N ARG A 643 22.82 -12.85 -24.94
CA ARG A 643 23.37 -12.15 -26.11
C ARG A 643 22.54 -12.33 -27.37
N SER A 644 21.23 -12.35 -27.20
CA SER A 644 20.26 -12.69 -28.24
C SER A 644 19.01 -11.84 -28.08
N ILE A 645 18.78 -10.95 -29.04
CA ILE A 645 17.54 -10.16 -29.14
C ILE A 645 16.32 -11.08 -29.24
N PRO A 646 16.32 -12.16 -30.06
CA PRO A 646 15.23 -13.15 -30.06
C PRO A 646 14.92 -13.74 -28.68
N ALA A 647 15.96 -14.07 -27.89
CA ALA A 647 15.79 -14.62 -26.54
C ALA A 647 15.13 -13.61 -25.60
N MET A 648 15.64 -12.38 -25.61
CA MET A 648 15.09 -11.28 -24.81
C MET A 648 13.62 -11.06 -25.14
N ILE A 649 13.25 -11.00 -26.43
CA ILE A 649 11.85 -10.81 -26.84
C ILE A 649 10.96 -11.97 -26.37
N CYS A 650 11.45 -13.21 -26.45
CA CYS A 650 10.68 -14.39 -25.99
C CYS A 650 10.42 -14.39 -24.48
N ILE A 651 11.27 -13.73 -23.69
CA ILE A 651 11.13 -13.62 -22.22
C ILE A 651 10.30 -12.39 -21.85
N VAL A 652 10.58 -11.24 -22.45
CA VAL A 652 9.97 -9.94 -22.07
C VAL A 652 8.52 -9.81 -22.55
N LEU A 653 8.19 -10.27 -23.76
CA LEU A 653 6.81 -10.12 -24.28
C LEU A 653 5.74 -10.80 -23.42
N PRO A 654 5.93 -12.06 -22.93
CA PRO A 654 4.99 -12.65 -21.98
C PRO A 654 4.83 -11.84 -20.69
N LEU A 655 5.89 -11.20 -20.19
CA LEU A 655 5.82 -10.37 -18.98
C LEU A 655 5.04 -9.07 -19.22
N ILE A 656 5.22 -8.45 -20.39
CA ILE A 656 4.43 -7.28 -20.81
C ILE A 656 2.95 -7.66 -20.88
N LEU A 657 2.65 -8.80 -21.50
CA LEU A 657 1.30 -9.32 -21.59
C LEU A 657 0.68 -9.50 -20.19
N THR A 658 1.40 -10.12 -19.25
CA THR A 658 0.92 -10.31 -17.88
C THR A 658 0.57 -8.99 -17.20
N SER A 659 1.38 -7.94 -17.34
CA SER A 659 1.08 -6.64 -16.71
C SER A 659 -0.14 -5.96 -17.32
N ILE A 660 -0.34 -6.06 -18.65
CA ILE A 660 -1.57 -5.59 -19.30
C ILE A 660 -2.78 -6.36 -18.77
N LEU A 661 -2.67 -7.68 -18.62
CA LEU A 661 -3.75 -8.48 -18.02
C LEU A 661 -3.98 -8.13 -16.55
N GLY A 662 -2.93 -7.81 -15.79
CA GLY A 662 -3.01 -7.39 -14.39
C GLY A 662 -3.76 -6.06 -14.25
N ASN A 663 -3.40 -5.06 -15.06
CA ASN A 663 -4.09 -3.77 -15.11
C ASN A 663 -5.56 -3.92 -15.55
N ALA A 664 -5.84 -4.78 -16.53
CA ALA A 664 -7.21 -5.08 -16.92
C ALA A 664 -7.99 -5.78 -15.79
N LEU A 665 -7.35 -6.66 -15.02
CA LEU A 665 -7.95 -7.29 -13.85
C LEU A 665 -8.24 -6.27 -12.75
N MET A 666 -7.32 -5.33 -12.48
CA MET A 666 -7.56 -4.22 -11.56
C MET A 666 -8.80 -3.43 -11.95
N ALA A 667 -8.89 -3.03 -13.22
CA ALA A 667 -10.05 -2.32 -13.75
C ALA A 667 -11.35 -3.15 -13.67
N TRP A 668 -11.29 -4.46 -13.87
CA TRP A 668 -12.46 -5.35 -13.77
C TRP A 668 -12.95 -5.54 -12.33
N LEU A 669 -12.04 -5.56 -11.36
CA LEU A 669 -12.35 -5.75 -9.95
C LEU A 669 -12.66 -4.42 -9.22
N GLY A 670 -12.55 -3.28 -9.88
CA GLY A 670 -12.70 -1.97 -9.24
C GLY A 670 -11.55 -1.65 -8.27
N ILE A 671 -10.33 -2.10 -8.58
CA ILE A 671 -9.13 -1.77 -7.81
C ILE A 671 -8.43 -0.61 -8.50
N GLY A 672 -8.32 0.52 -7.80
CA GLY A 672 -7.62 1.71 -8.28
C GLY A 672 -6.10 1.54 -8.29
N MET A 673 -5.43 2.28 -9.17
CA MET A 673 -3.98 2.39 -9.17
C MET A 673 -3.53 3.42 -8.15
N LYS A 674 -2.91 2.97 -7.06
CA LYS A 674 -2.51 3.78 -5.91
C LYS A 674 -1.16 3.36 -5.37
N VAL A 675 -0.67 4.02 -4.31
CA VAL A 675 0.61 3.75 -3.65
C VAL A 675 0.79 2.25 -3.33
N ALA A 676 -0.30 1.58 -2.93
CA ALA A 676 -0.30 0.16 -2.61
C ALA A 676 -0.16 -0.77 -3.82
N THR A 677 -0.85 -0.47 -4.92
CA THR A 677 -1.03 -1.39 -6.04
C THR A 677 -0.01 -1.16 -7.15
N LEU A 678 0.53 0.05 -7.26
CA LEU A 678 1.53 0.40 -8.27
C LEU A 678 2.80 -0.46 -8.17
N PRO A 679 3.43 -0.66 -6.99
CA PRO A 679 4.61 -1.52 -6.90
C PRO A 679 4.31 -2.96 -7.30
N VAL A 680 3.11 -3.48 -7.04
CA VAL A 680 2.76 -4.90 -7.30
C VAL A 680 3.01 -5.32 -8.74
N ILE A 681 2.77 -4.43 -9.71
CA ILE A 681 3.03 -4.74 -11.12
C ILE A 681 4.54 -4.91 -11.35
N ALA A 682 5.37 -4.00 -10.84
CA ALA A 682 6.82 -4.09 -10.93
C ALA A 682 7.35 -5.35 -10.21
N LEU A 683 6.82 -5.64 -9.02
CA LEU A 683 7.12 -6.83 -8.23
C LEU A 683 6.79 -8.11 -9.00
N GLY A 684 5.60 -8.16 -9.60
CA GLY A 684 5.15 -9.28 -10.41
C GLY A 684 5.99 -9.46 -11.67
N VAL A 685 6.47 -8.38 -12.30
CA VAL A 685 7.39 -8.44 -13.45
C VAL A 685 8.76 -8.95 -13.04
N GLY A 686 9.33 -8.44 -11.95
CA GLY A 686 10.60 -8.92 -11.38
C GLY A 686 10.55 -10.42 -11.15
N ILE A 687 9.71 -10.86 -10.22
CA ILE A 687 9.58 -12.29 -9.87
C ILE A 687 9.16 -13.15 -11.08
N GLY A 688 8.37 -12.59 -12.00
CA GLY A 688 7.93 -13.28 -13.21
C GLY A 688 9.05 -13.59 -14.20
N VAL A 689 10.11 -12.76 -14.25
CA VAL A 689 11.22 -12.91 -15.20
C VAL A 689 11.94 -14.24 -15.04
N ASP A 690 12.04 -14.73 -13.80
CA ASP A 690 12.69 -15.97 -13.43
C ASP A 690 12.17 -17.16 -14.21
N TYR A 691 10.84 -17.25 -14.34
CA TYR A 691 10.21 -18.34 -15.06
C TYR A 691 10.69 -18.38 -16.51
N GLY A 692 10.76 -17.21 -17.16
CA GLY A 692 11.27 -17.08 -18.52
C GLY A 692 12.76 -17.42 -18.63
N ILE A 693 13.59 -16.89 -17.73
CA ILE A 693 15.05 -17.12 -17.72
C ILE A 693 15.37 -18.60 -17.52
N TYR A 694 14.74 -19.28 -16.55
CA TYR A 694 14.99 -20.70 -16.28
C TYR A 694 14.52 -21.60 -17.42
N ILE A 695 13.32 -21.35 -17.97
CA ILE A 695 12.79 -22.13 -19.11
C ILE A 695 13.68 -21.93 -20.33
N TYR A 696 14.01 -20.68 -20.69
CA TYR A 696 14.82 -20.38 -21.87
C TYR A 696 16.24 -20.91 -21.72
N SER A 697 16.90 -20.70 -20.58
CA SER A 697 18.26 -21.20 -20.33
C SER A 697 18.36 -22.71 -20.52
N ARG A 698 17.35 -23.46 -20.03
CA ARG A 698 17.31 -24.91 -20.23
C ARG A 698 17.01 -25.29 -21.68
N LEU A 699 16.06 -24.62 -22.32
CA LEU A 699 15.72 -24.82 -23.73
C LEU A 699 16.94 -24.59 -24.64
N GLU A 700 17.66 -23.50 -24.42
CA GLU A 700 18.87 -23.17 -25.17
C GLU A 700 19.94 -24.27 -25.04
N SER A 701 20.11 -24.84 -23.84
CA SER A 701 21.07 -25.94 -23.64
C SER A 701 20.75 -27.16 -24.52
N PHE A 702 19.47 -27.49 -24.70
CA PHE A 702 19.03 -28.61 -25.55
C PHE A 702 19.06 -28.28 -27.04
N LEU A 703 18.77 -27.03 -27.42
CA LEU A 703 18.91 -26.56 -28.80
C LEU A 703 20.37 -26.60 -29.26
N ARG A 704 21.31 -26.20 -28.40
CA ARG A 704 22.76 -26.29 -28.69
C ARG A 704 23.25 -27.72 -28.81
N ALA A 705 22.61 -28.66 -28.09
CA ALA A 705 22.85 -30.10 -28.21
C ALA A 705 22.28 -30.71 -29.52
N GLY A 706 21.67 -29.90 -30.39
CA GLY A 706 21.19 -30.34 -31.71
C GLY A 706 19.76 -30.86 -31.73
N LEU A 707 19.02 -30.77 -30.62
CA LEU A 707 17.64 -31.23 -30.59
C LEU A 707 16.71 -30.27 -31.36
N PRO A 708 15.71 -30.79 -32.12
CA PRO A 708 14.65 -29.97 -32.70
C PRO A 708 13.88 -29.20 -31.62
N LEU A 709 13.37 -28.01 -31.92
CA LEU A 709 12.75 -27.10 -30.93
C LEU A 709 11.69 -27.76 -30.04
N GLN A 710 10.76 -28.53 -30.63
CA GLN A 710 9.72 -29.21 -29.87
C GLN A 710 10.29 -30.26 -28.91
N GLU A 711 11.28 -31.03 -29.37
CA GLU A 711 11.92 -32.06 -28.55
C GLU A 711 12.78 -31.43 -27.46
N ALA A 712 13.55 -30.39 -27.79
CA ALA A 712 14.29 -29.58 -26.83
C ALA A 712 13.36 -29.02 -25.75
N TYR A 713 12.18 -28.52 -26.13
CA TYR A 713 11.20 -27.99 -25.19
C TYR A 713 10.53 -29.08 -24.34
N TYR A 714 10.25 -30.26 -24.91
CA TYR A 714 9.78 -31.42 -24.15
C TYR A 714 10.77 -31.83 -23.05
N GLN A 715 12.08 -31.87 -23.36
CA GLN A 715 13.11 -32.14 -22.37
C GLN A 715 13.22 -31.03 -21.31
N THR A 716 13.05 -29.76 -21.71
CA THR A 716 12.95 -28.64 -20.76
C THR A 716 11.78 -28.80 -19.79
N LEU A 717 10.60 -29.22 -20.27
CA LEU A 717 9.43 -29.45 -19.44
C LEU A 717 9.67 -30.54 -18.38
N LYS A 718 10.31 -31.66 -18.78
CA LYS A 718 10.63 -32.77 -17.87
C LYS A 718 11.61 -32.39 -16.76
N SER A 719 12.53 -31.45 -17.01
CA SER A 719 13.50 -31.01 -16.00
C SER A 719 13.08 -29.75 -15.27
N THR A 720 13.05 -28.61 -15.97
CA THR A 720 12.91 -27.27 -15.38
C THR A 720 11.45 -26.83 -15.37
N GLY A 721 10.66 -27.23 -16.37
CA GLY A 721 9.23 -26.89 -16.42
C GLY A 721 8.43 -27.40 -15.24
N LYS A 722 8.68 -28.63 -14.78
CA LYS A 722 8.04 -29.15 -13.54
C LYS A 722 8.40 -28.35 -12.29
N ALA A 723 9.63 -27.82 -12.22
CA ALA A 723 10.09 -27.00 -11.10
C ALA A 723 9.44 -25.61 -11.16
N VAL A 724 9.40 -24.99 -12.34
CA VAL A 724 8.74 -23.70 -12.59
C VAL A 724 7.24 -23.77 -12.32
N LEU A 725 6.55 -24.82 -12.76
CA LEU A 725 5.13 -25.04 -12.47
C LEU A 725 4.88 -25.16 -10.96
N PHE A 726 5.72 -25.92 -10.26
CA PHE A 726 5.62 -26.07 -8.82
C PHE A 726 5.87 -24.75 -8.09
N THR A 727 6.91 -24.00 -8.47
CA THR A 727 7.22 -22.71 -7.84
C THR A 727 6.10 -21.71 -8.06
N GLY A 728 5.59 -21.57 -9.29
CA GLY A 728 4.48 -20.65 -9.59
C GLY A 728 3.23 -20.97 -8.79
N LEU A 729 2.85 -22.25 -8.68
CA LEU A 729 1.72 -22.67 -7.84
C LEU A 729 1.98 -22.48 -6.35
N CYS A 730 3.17 -22.80 -5.85
CA CYS A 730 3.51 -22.62 -4.44
C CYS A 730 3.45 -21.16 -4.03
N LEU A 731 3.96 -20.26 -4.88
CA LEU A 731 3.92 -18.82 -4.65
C LEU A 731 2.51 -18.25 -4.74
N ALA A 732 1.75 -18.67 -5.76
CA ALA A 732 0.35 -18.27 -5.91
C ALA A 732 -0.50 -18.72 -4.70
N ILE A 733 -0.40 -19.98 -4.27
CA ILE A 733 -1.16 -20.48 -3.11
C ILE A 733 -0.72 -19.78 -1.81
N GLY A 734 0.57 -19.54 -1.63
CA GLY A 734 1.09 -18.82 -0.47
C GLY A 734 0.51 -17.40 -0.39
N VAL A 735 0.67 -16.62 -1.45
CA VAL A 735 0.22 -15.22 -1.47
C VAL A 735 -1.31 -15.09 -1.54
N ALA A 736 -2.02 -16.07 -2.09
CA ALA A 736 -3.49 -16.12 -2.08
C ALA A 736 -4.06 -16.07 -0.66
N THR A 737 -3.33 -16.54 0.37
CA THR A 737 -3.79 -16.45 1.76
C THR A 737 -4.03 -15.02 2.22
N TRP A 738 -3.38 -14.02 1.60
CA TRP A 738 -3.55 -12.62 1.93
C TRP A 738 -4.89 -12.03 1.52
N MET A 739 -5.60 -12.67 0.57
CA MET A 739 -6.95 -12.27 0.19
C MET A 739 -7.93 -12.31 1.37
N PHE A 740 -7.57 -13.00 2.46
CA PHE A 740 -8.33 -13.06 3.70
C PHE A 740 -7.91 -12.02 4.75
N SER A 741 -6.96 -11.13 4.45
CA SER A 741 -6.55 -10.06 5.38
C SER A 741 -7.67 -9.04 5.58
N ALA A 742 -7.84 -8.58 6.83
CA ALA A 742 -8.73 -7.46 7.14
C ALA A 742 -8.20 -6.13 6.58
N ILE A 743 -6.90 -6.05 6.29
CA ILE A 743 -6.29 -4.92 5.60
C ILE A 743 -6.56 -5.08 4.10
N LYS A 744 -7.38 -4.17 3.55
CA LYS A 744 -7.85 -4.25 2.15
C LYS A 744 -6.72 -4.18 1.15
N PHE A 745 -5.79 -3.23 1.31
CA PHE A 745 -4.71 -3.10 0.34
C PHE A 745 -3.83 -4.37 0.30
N GLN A 746 -3.62 -5.05 1.43
CA GLN A 746 -2.91 -6.34 1.46
C GLN A 746 -3.69 -7.44 0.73
N ALA A 747 -5.01 -7.47 0.89
CA ALA A 747 -5.88 -8.39 0.15
C ALA A 747 -5.83 -8.13 -1.36
N ASP A 748 -5.90 -6.87 -1.78
CA ASP A 748 -5.79 -6.46 -3.19
C ASP A 748 -4.42 -6.85 -3.78
N MET A 749 -3.32 -6.56 -3.07
CA MET A 749 -1.98 -6.97 -3.47
C MET A 749 -1.85 -8.49 -3.55
N GLY A 750 -2.42 -9.22 -2.59
CA GLY A 750 -2.42 -10.69 -2.57
C GLY A 750 -3.12 -11.29 -3.78
N LEU A 751 -4.28 -10.75 -4.15
CA LEU A 751 -5.03 -11.13 -5.33
C LEU A 751 -4.24 -10.84 -6.62
N MET A 752 -3.69 -9.63 -6.73
CA MET A 752 -2.90 -9.22 -7.90
C MET A 752 -1.65 -10.07 -8.07
N LEU A 753 -0.84 -10.28 -7.02
CA LEU A 753 0.35 -11.11 -7.08
C LEU A 753 0.02 -12.57 -7.40
N THR A 754 -1.05 -13.12 -6.83
CA THR A 754 -1.52 -14.48 -7.15
C THR A 754 -1.82 -14.63 -8.63
N PHE A 755 -2.60 -13.68 -9.18
CA PHE A 755 -2.90 -13.65 -10.60
C PHE A 755 -1.62 -13.53 -11.45
N MET A 756 -0.76 -12.57 -11.13
CA MET A 756 0.48 -12.33 -11.89
C MET A 756 1.42 -13.54 -11.85
N PHE A 757 1.58 -14.22 -10.71
CA PHE A 757 2.42 -15.41 -10.63
C PHE A 757 1.89 -16.56 -11.49
N ILE A 758 0.57 -16.76 -11.49
CA ILE A 758 -0.08 -17.78 -12.34
C ILE A 758 0.09 -17.41 -13.82
N VAL A 759 -0.21 -16.18 -14.20
CA VAL A 759 -0.16 -15.75 -15.61
C VAL A 759 1.28 -15.67 -16.11
N ASN A 760 2.26 -15.22 -15.31
CA ASN A 760 3.67 -15.26 -15.68
C ASN A 760 4.19 -16.69 -15.87
N MET A 761 3.81 -17.61 -14.97
CA MET A 761 4.16 -19.03 -15.10
C MET A 761 3.60 -19.61 -16.40
N PHE A 762 2.32 -19.39 -16.70
CA PHE A 762 1.71 -19.83 -17.96
C PHE A 762 2.29 -19.10 -19.18
N GLY A 763 2.61 -17.81 -19.07
CA GLY A 763 3.27 -17.04 -20.13
C GLY A 763 4.63 -17.61 -20.50
N ALA A 764 5.44 -17.96 -19.50
CA ALA A 764 6.73 -18.62 -19.70
C ALA A 764 6.60 -20.07 -20.23
N MET A 765 5.53 -20.79 -19.89
CA MET A 765 5.30 -22.16 -20.34
C MET A 765 4.55 -22.28 -21.67
N LEU A 766 3.78 -21.27 -22.08
CA LEU A 766 2.95 -21.34 -23.28
C LEU A 766 3.46 -20.36 -24.35
N LEU A 767 3.57 -19.09 -24.01
CA LEU A 767 3.85 -18.06 -25.01
C LEU A 767 5.34 -18.02 -25.39
N LEU A 768 6.25 -18.16 -24.43
CA LEU A 768 7.70 -18.20 -24.69
C LEU A 768 8.12 -19.25 -25.73
N PRO A 769 7.76 -20.56 -25.60
CA PRO A 769 8.14 -21.55 -26.61
C PRO A 769 7.43 -21.35 -27.97
N ALA A 770 6.24 -20.75 -27.97
CA ALA A 770 5.55 -20.39 -29.21
C ALA A 770 6.29 -19.25 -29.95
N LEU A 771 6.70 -18.20 -29.24
CA LEU A 771 7.53 -17.11 -29.78
C LEU A 771 8.89 -17.61 -30.25
N ALA A 772 9.50 -18.52 -29.49
CA ALA A 772 10.78 -19.14 -29.82
C ALA A 772 10.76 -19.82 -31.20
N ARG A 773 9.61 -20.38 -31.62
CA ARG A 773 9.47 -21.01 -32.94
C ARG A 773 9.66 -20.04 -34.11
N PHE A 774 9.27 -18.77 -33.95
CA PHE A 774 9.36 -17.76 -35.00
C PHE A 774 10.68 -16.98 -34.94
N LEU A 775 11.17 -16.71 -33.72
CA LEU A 775 12.29 -15.81 -33.50
C LEU A 775 13.63 -16.53 -33.39
N ILE A 776 13.65 -17.76 -32.90
CA ILE A 776 14.88 -18.55 -32.72
C ILE A 776 15.07 -19.47 -33.91
N LYS A 777 16.27 -19.46 -34.47
CA LYS A 777 16.70 -20.39 -35.53
C LYS A 777 17.61 -21.46 -34.91
N PRO A 778 17.10 -22.68 -34.63
CA PRO A 778 17.88 -23.74 -33.96
C PRO A 778 19.20 -24.05 -34.66
N GLU A 779 19.19 -24.04 -36.00
CA GLU A 779 20.36 -24.30 -36.86
C GLU A 779 21.54 -23.37 -36.58
N LYS A 780 21.30 -22.14 -36.10
CA LYS A 780 22.37 -21.17 -35.79
C LYS A 780 23.02 -21.39 -34.41
N LEU A 781 22.43 -22.24 -33.57
CA LEU A 781 22.84 -22.49 -32.19
C LEU A 781 23.61 -23.82 -32.02
N VAL A 782 23.44 -24.78 -32.94
CA VAL A 782 24.09 -26.10 -32.87
C VAL A 782 25.61 -25.96 -32.83
N GLY A 783 26.26 -26.62 -31.86
CA GLY A 783 27.72 -26.71 -31.78
C GLY A 783 28.47 -25.43 -31.35
N LYS A 784 27.78 -24.31 -31.08
CA LYS A 784 28.43 -23.10 -30.54
C LYS A 784 28.61 -23.20 -29.03
N LYS A 785 29.85 -23.01 -28.54
CA LYS A 785 30.10 -22.71 -27.13
C LYS A 785 29.37 -21.43 -26.76
N GLY A 786 28.77 -21.41 -25.58
CA GLY A 786 27.90 -20.31 -25.18
C GLY A 786 28.60 -18.97 -25.20
N GLY A 787 28.11 -18.06 -26.03
CA GLY A 787 28.58 -16.68 -26.04
C GLY A 787 28.06 -15.89 -24.84
N SER A 788 27.90 -16.45 -23.64
CA SER A 788 27.66 -15.64 -22.44
C SER A 788 29.02 -15.15 -21.94
N LEU A 789 29.12 -13.91 -21.43
CA LEU A 789 30.35 -13.36 -20.83
C LEU A 789 30.91 -14.26 -19.70
N LEU A 790 30.09 -15.18 -19.18
CA LEU A 790 30.33 -15.98 -17.99
C LEU A 790 30.09 -17.50 -18.22
N ALA A 791 29.86 -17.95 -19.46
CA ALA A 791 29.76 -19.38 -19.76
C ALA A 791 31.17 -19.98 -19.96
N HIS A 792 31.50 -20.98 -19.14
CA HIS A 792 32.62 -21.89 -19.38
C HIS A 792 32.18 -23.08 -20.22
#